data_AF-A0A2P2I4S5-F1
#
_entry.id   AF-A0A2P2I4S5-F1
#
_cell.length_a   1.000
_cell.length_b   1.000
_cell.length_c   1.000
_cell.angle_alpha   90.00
_cell.angle_beta   90.00
_cell.angle_gamma   90.00
#
_symmetry.space_group_name_H-M   'P 1'
#
loop_
_entity.id
_entity.type
_entity.pdbx_description
1 polymer ?
#
loop_
_entity_poly.entity_id
_entity_poly.type
_entity_poly.pdbx_seq_one_letter_code
_entity_poly.pdbx_strand_id
1 'polypeptide(L)'
;LKVLPDQVLAAKEQLSQQSAVDDMAVVLQNVIRFEESVLATDAGGMLTPPSPLLRTPTHPHGTSPSLILASLDKSILQIRDWLTVVEQMSRQQTVMVGDMDDVRNMTEKQKNVLRELEGKKPQLDDLVASADSLKDDASKSSKLQQQQQHATTDEAAVYKFPSQSRLFDHLRTCFKVSKLREHWDETNSAVLARKTQLDAMLADSHKLETKRAEVEAWLQRMEHRLDRSQPVAHTADLLDQQIREQKGQQGELQQYKHQLELLNQQTQRLVAIYQQDDTRLIRRRGDALNARFNNLQANIMMRGQSLHSAMNSISNWDKAMDKLQSWLSDAEQSSSVLELETESAVGPPGQRRDQHPHVARSIAHLKDLQSEIESHKDVVASLNATGQKLLGTLENQDEAIMLHRRLEEMNTRWNTLKHRSIAIRSRLEGNSESWNSLLLSLRELIEWVIRKDTELTSMGTANGDLTSLAKMESDLIAYRRILDEKQPVVESNLKSGRQLIASEPPLSSDTSDSEVGRDVEGDARRHGEDSARDLMMGVRREVTKLSEKWATLRERASSMVNNISLAHKKLGVLQKTLEDVDGRLEAAEATVTSWGPVPQDPNLADQHVHNVTKFREGLSDLQRGVDDVNDQAARFSAHNVPLAPDTSTRLHRLNTRWKNLETAVNDRWRHVAGRSRDVTPLTAAQLASSVEQPWERAVANNKVPYYINHAQETTYWDHPEMVTLMDSLADLNHIKFSAYRTASKLRAMQKKLALDQASLQMVTDVFDEHGLRGQNDRLIDVSDMVIVLSTLYGRIASDRPEVVTSLTTDLCLNWLLNVYDSQRTGQMRVLSFRVGLVCLCKGHLEEKYRYMFRLIADPNRLVDQRKLGLLLHDCVQVPRQLGEVAAFGGSNIEPSVRSCFTKAGKDRDSIEAVHFLSWVQQEPQSLVWLAVLHRVAASEHIQHQVKCNICKTCPIVGLRYRCLKCIGFDMCQQCFFDGRSSKNHKITHPMHEYCTATTAGDEMKDFTKALKNKFKSKRSLQKHTKKGYLPVQTVLEGDPLESPSPSPQHGVASQDMHNRLELYASRLAEVELRTNSNSTPDSEDEHGLIAQYCQSLSSGDGGQLPVPRSPLQVMAAVDADQKDELEQMIRELEEENQALQAEYKQLKQQQDPSDSPSQSSGGSPLRSEAEMLAEARLLRQHKGRLEARMTILEQHNQQLEAQLHRLRQLLQQQNGSSVNKSGTLQTKSVTASQLATDSPAKVNGHSSQ
;
A
#
# COMPACT_ATOMS: atom_id res chain seq x y z
N LEU A 1 -15.70 22.25 -39.94
CA LEU A 1 -14.40 22.50 -39.28
C LEU A 1 -13.38 21.41 -39.66
N LYS A 2 -13.12 21.30 -40.95
CA LYS A 2 -12.00 20.61 -41.62
C LYS A 2 -11.61 21.53 -42.80
N VAL A 3 -10.41 21.34 -43.36
CA VAL A 3 -9.83 21.93 -44.59
C VAL A 3 -8.70 22.96 -44.35
N LEU A 4 -7.57 22.70 -45.03
CA LEU A 4 -6.33 23.49 -45.20
C LEU A 4 -5.40 23.63 -43.95
N PRO A 5 -4.06 23.63 -44.15
CA PRO A 5 -3.36 24.10 -45.36
C PRO A 5 -2.32 23.13 -46.00
N ASP A 6 -2.64 22.63 -47.21
CA ASP A 6 -1.66 22.09 -48.18
C ASP A 6 -0.94 23.20 -48.99
N GLN A 7 -0.99 24.46 -48.53
CA GLN A 7 -0.40 25.62 -49.23
C GLN A 7 0.90 26.16 -48.62
N VAL A 8 1.40 25.58 -47.52
CA VAL A 8 2.65 26.03 -46.88
C VAL A 8 3.89 25.25 -47.37
N LEU A 9 3.72 24.03 -47.90
CA LEU A 9 4.83 23.26 -48.49
C LEU A 9 5.05 23.58 -49.98
N ALA A 10 3.98 23.76 -50.76
CA ALA A 10 4.08 24.18 -52.17
C ALA A 10 4.73 25.58 -52.33
N ALA A 11 4.58 26.45 -51.32
CA ALA A 11 5.20 27.77 -51.27
C ALA A 11 6.73 27.75 -51.01
N LYS A 12 7.33 26.58 -50.75
CA LYS A 12 8.79 26.46 -50.49
C LYS A 12 9.58 25.85 -51.66
N GLU A 13 8.92 25.16 -52.58
CA GLU A 13 9.55 24.63 -53.81
C GLU A 13 9.31 25.51 -55.06
N GLN A 14 8.30 26.39 -55.07
CA GLN A 14 8.18 27.43 -56.10
C GLN A 14 9.07 28.68 -55.87
N LEU A 15 9.87 28.71 -54.80
CA LEU A 15 10.78 29.82 -54.48
C LEU A 15 12.25 29.55 -54.89
N SER A 16 12.49 28.55 -55.74
CA SER A 16 13.83 28.18 -56.23
C SER A 16 14.02 28.35 -57.75
N GLN A 17 13.00 28.78 -58.49
CA GLN A 17 13.13 29.13 -59.92
C GLN A 17 12.35 30.41 -60.25
N GLN A 18 13.05 31.35 -60.89
CA GLN A 18 12.60 32.66 -61.41
C GLN A 18 12.41 33.83 -60.42
N SER A 19 13.54 34.40 -59.99
CA SER A 19 13.76 35.86 -60.19
C SER A 19 15.22 36.14 -60.58
N ALA A 20 15.45 36.17 -61.88
CA ALA A 20 16.40 37.11 -62.46
C ALA A 20 15.82 38.54 -62.38
N VAL A 21 16.67 39.56 -62.57
CA VAL A 21 16.53 41.01 -62.32
C VAL A 21 17.04 41.38 -60.91
N ASP A 22 18.13 42.13 -60.74
CA ASP A 22 19.06 42.77 -61.69
C ASP A 22 20.23 41.81 -62.08
N ASP A 23 21.03 41.95 -63.15
CA ASP A 23 21.33 43.07 -64.04
C ASP A 23 21.24 42.65 -65.53
N MET A 24 20.36 43.29 -66.32
CA MET A 24 20.62 43.46 -67.76
C MET A 24 19.72 44.55 -68.38
N ALA A 25 20.29 45.74 -68.62
CA ALA A 25 20.11 46.59 -69.82
C ALA A 25 20.38 48.07 -69.50
N VAL A 26 21.31 48.71 -70.24
CA VAL A 26 20.96 49.53 -71.41
C VAL A 26 22.22 49.69 -72.27
N VAL A 27 22.04 49.53 -73.58
CA VAL A 27 22.99 49.89 -74.63
C VAL A 27 22.50 51.20 -75.25
N LEU A 28 23.31 52.27 -75.26
CA LEU A 28 23.41 53.38 -76.25
C LEU A 28 23.87 54.72 -75.64
N GLN A 29 24.56 55.52 -76.49
CA GLN A 29 24.89 56.95 -76.36
C GLN A 29 25.65 57.42 -75.08
N ASN A 30 26.87 57.96 -75.16
CA ASN A 30 27.25 59.06 -76.04
C ASN A 30 28.74 59.12 -76.40
N VAL A 31 29.01 59.42 -77.67
CA VAL A 31 30.25 59.99 -78.21
C VAL A 31 30.29 61.50 -77.90
N ILE A 32 31.42 62.19 -78.13
CA ILE A 32 31.68 63.67 -78.04
C ILE A 32 32.16 64.09 -76.64
N ARG A 33 33.32 64.74 -76.45
CA ARG A 33 34.42 65.19 -77.35
C ARG A 33 35.67 65.64 -76.52
N PHE A 34 36.84 65.65 -77.18
CA PHE A 34 37.99 66.59 -77.01
C PHE A 34 38.77 66.51 -75.66
N GLU A 35 40.09 66.68 -75.57
CA GLU A 35 41.25 66.95 -76.48
C GLU A 35 42.51 66.36 -75.77
N GLU A 36 43.72 66.18 -76.32
CA GLU A 36 44.40 66.54 -77.60
C GLU A 36 45.36 65.36 -77.98
N SER A 37 45.74 65.09 -79.25
CA SER A 37 46.98 65.54 -79.96
C SER A 37 48.33 65.17 -79.30
N VAL A 38 49.33 64.57 -79.98
CA VAL A 38 49.47 64.15 -81.40
C VAL A 38 50.49 62.99 -81.51
N LEU A 39 50.29 62.09 -82.47
CA LEU A 39 51.37 61.31 -83.08
C LEU A 39 51.58 61.86 -84.49
N ALA A 40 52.80 62.33 -84.80
CA ALA A 40 53.18 62.74 -86.15
C ALA A 40 54.62 62.32 -86.45
N THR A 41 54.76 61.43 -87.41
CA THR A 41 55.90 61.39 -88.33
C THR A 41 56.05 62.76 -89.01
N ASP A 42 57.27 63.25 -89.24
CA ASP A 42 57.98 62.97 -90.51
C ASP A 42 59.38 63.64 -90.58
N ALA A 43 60.14 63.23 -91.59
CA ALA A 43 61.24 63.87 -92.32
C ALA A 43 61.87 65.20 -91.86
N GLY A 44 63.21 65.22 -91.99
CA GLY A 44 64.04 66.43 -92.01
C GLY A 44 65.30 66.20 -91.17
N GLY A 45 66.49 66.13 -91.72
CA GLY A 45 66.97 66.56 -93.03
C GLY A 45 68.43 66.98 -92.83
N MET A 46 69.28 66.75 -93.83
CA MET A 46 70.73 66.99 -93.72
C MET A 46 71.08 68.41 -93.26
N LEU A 47 72.24 68.56 -92.62
CA LEU A 47 73.23 69.60 -92.96
C LEU A 47 74.59 69.27 -92.32
N THR A 48 75.45 68.60 -93.07
CA THR A 48 76.89 68.97 -93.13
C THR A 48 77.00 70.20 -94.05
N PRO A 49 78.15 70.91 -94.20
CA PRO A 49 79.49 70.83 -93.57
C PRO A 49 79.83 72.25 -93.00
N PRO A 50 81.04 72.86 -93.04
CA PRO A 50 82.39 72.35 -93.31
C PRO A 50 83.51 72.82 -92.36
N SER A 51 84.65 72.13 -92.42
CA SER A 51 85.96 72.75 -92.18
C SER A 51 86.32 73.69 -93.33
N PRO A 52 86.99 74.83 -93.08
CA PRO A 52 88.12 75.10 -93.93
C PRO A 52 89.39 75.62 -93.22
N LEU A 53 90.48 75.19 -93.84
CA LEU A 53 91.86 75.63 -93.79
C LEU A 53 92.12 77.15 -93.70
N LEU A 54 93.35 77.45 -93.27
CA LEU A 54 94.21 78.56 -93.73
C LEU A 54 93.78 80.02 -93.45
N ARG A 55 94.45 80.67 -92.48
CA ARG A 55 95.56 81.61 -92.75
C ARG A 55 96.11 82.30 -91.50
N THR A 56 97.42 82.55 -91.49
CA THR A 56 98.04 83.63 -90.72
C THR A 56 97.59 85.00 -91.25
N PRO A 57 97.49 86.03 -90.40
CA PRO A 57 98.29 87.22 -90.69
C PRO A 57 98.93 87.88 -89.46
N THR A 58 100.20 88.24 -89.67
CA THR A 58 100.92 89.46 -89.26
C THR A 58 100.24 90.50 -88.34
N HIS A 59 101.05 91.05 -87.42
CA HIS A 59 100.86 92.35 -86.76
C HIS A 59 100.30 93.46 -87.68
N PRO A 60 99.56 94.41 -87.10
CA PRO A 60 100.07 95.79 -87.14
C PRO A 60 99.95 96.56 -85.81
N HIS A 61 100.56 97.74 -85.78
CA HIS A 61 100.70 98.62 -84.62
C HIS A 61 99.40 99.34 -84.20
N GLY A 62 99.27 99.61 -82.89
CA GLY A 62 98.59 100.78 -82.33
C GLY A 62 97.06 100.82 -82.38
N THR A 63 96.38 100.59 -81.25
CA THR A 63 94.93 100.89 -81.11
C THR A 63 94.53 101.11 -79.64
N SER A 64 93.44 101.83 -79.41
CA SER A 64 93.08 102.42 -78.10
C SER A 64 92.56 101.43 -77.04
N PRO A 65 92.85 101.66 -75.74
CA PRO A 65 92.54 100.71 -74.65
C PRO A 65 91.05 100.46 -74.35
N SER A 66 90.13 101.26 -74.90
CA SER A 66 88.68 101.09 -74.68
C SER A 66 88.08 99.87 -75.40
N LEU A 67 88.66 99.44 -76.53
CA LEU A 67 88.17 98.27 -77.28
C LEU A 67 88.49 96.95 -76.57
N ILE A 68 89.64 96.87 -75.89
CA ILE A 68 90.12 95.68 -75.17
C ILE A 68 89.16 95.34 -74.01
N LEU A 69 88.73 96.37 -73.25
CA LEU A 69 87.82 96.18 -72.13
C LEU A 69 86.43 95.66 -72.59
N ALA A 70 85.94 96.13 -73.75
CA ALA A 70 84.68 95.68 -74.33
C ALA A 70 84.74 94.23 -74.85
N SER A 71 85.86 93.80 -75.43
CA SER A 71 86.06 92.38 -75.78
C SER A 71 86.13 91.49 -74.54
N LEU A 72 86.76 91.96 -73.47
CA LEU A 72 86.89 91.22 -72.22
C LEU A 72 85.52 91.03 -71.52
N ASP A 73 84.72 92.10 -71.44
CA ASP A 73 83.36 92.05 -70.90
C ASP A 73 82.44 91.10 -71.68
N LYS A 74 82.60 91.01 -73.02
CA LYS A 74 81.85 90.06 -73.85
C LYS A 74 82.19 88.61 -73.54
N SER A 75 83.47 88.29 -73.38
CA SER A 75 83.92 86.93 -73.02
C SER A 75 83.48 86.53 -71.60
N ILE A 76 83.51 87.46 -70.65
CA ILE A 76 82.99 87.26 -69.28
C ILE A 76 81.50 86.89 -69.31
N LEU A 77 80.69 87.62 -70.07
CA LEU A 77 79.26 87.31 -70.23
C LEU A 77 79.03 85.94 -70.87
N GLN A 78 79.81 85.58 -71.91
CA GLN A 78 79.68 84.29 -72.58
C GLN A 78 79.95 83.10 -71.65
N ILE A 79 80.99 83.15 -70.80
CA ILE A 79 81.25 82.06 -69.84
C ILE A 79 80.20 82.08 -68.72
N ARG A 80 79.79 83.26 -68.22
CA ARG A 80 78.75 83.37 -67.19
C ARG A 80 77.44 82.74 -67.65
N ASP A 81 76.95 83.12 -68.82
CA ASP A 81 75.65 82.68 -69.33
C ASP A 81 75.67 81.19 -69.64
N TRP A 82 76.80 80.65 -70.14
CA TRP A 82 77.00 79.21 -70.30
C TRP A 82 77.02 78.47 -68.94
N LEU A 83 77.72 79.00 -67.92
CA LEU A 83 77.69 78.41 -66.56
C LEU A 83 76.27 78.40 -65.98
N THR A 84 75.49 79.47 -66.16
CA THR A 84 74.08 79.51 -65.72
C THR A 84 73.23 78.45 -66.44
N VAL A 85 73.48 78.19 -67.73
CA VAL A 85 72.83 77.08 -68.46
C VAL A 85 73.27 75.72 -67.89
N VAL A 86 74.57 75.51 -67.64
CA VAL A 86 75.10 74.27 -67.03
C VAL A 86 74.51 74.02 -65.64
N GLU A 87 74.43 75.06 -64.80
CA GLU A 87 73.83 74.99 -63.48
C GLU A 87 72.33 74.65 -63.56
N GLN A 88 71.58 75.35 -64.42
CA GLN A 88 70.16 75.10 -64.63
C GLN A 88 69.90 73.67 -65.14
N MET A 89 70.71 73.20 -66.09
CA MET A 89 70.65 71.81 -66.58
C MET A 89 70.95 70.82 -65.46
N SER A 90 72.02 71.03 -64.68
CA SER A 90 72.40 70.13 -63.58
C SER A 90 71.33 70.06 -62.48
N ARG A 91 70.62 71.18 -62.20
CA ARG A 91 69.51 71.22 -61.23
C ARG A 91 68.24 70.53 -61.72
N GLN A 92 68.00 70.47 -63.03
CA GLN A 92 66.83 69.82 -63.63
C GLN A 92 67.02 68.32 -63.93
N GLN A 93 68.25 67.81 -63.78
CA GLN A 93 68.64 66.44 -64.14
C GLN A 93 68.40 65.43 -63.00
N THR A 94 67.12 65.21 -62.66
CA THR A 94 66.66 64.10 -61.82
C THR A 94 66.74 62.76 -62.56
N VAL A 95 66.91 61.66 -61.82
CA VAL A 95 66.91 60.28 -62.35
C VAL A 95 65.91 59.38 -61.61
N MET A 96 65.58 58.26 -62.22
CA MET A 96 64.78 57.19 -61.61
C MET A 96 65.67 56.29 -60.75
N VAL A 97 65.55 56.41 -59.42
CA VAL A 97 66.33 55.59 -58.47
C VAL A 97 65.98 54.11 -58.65
N GLY A 98 67.00 53.28 -58.86
CA GLY A 98 66.83 51.85 -59.19
C GLY A 98 66.75 51.52 -60.69
N ASP A 99 66.71 52.52 -61.58
CA ASP A 99 66.93 52.32 -63.01
C ASP A 99 68.44 52.46 -63.30
N MET A 100 69.12 51.33 -63.40
CA MET A 100 70.57 51.26 -63.58
C MET A 100 71.05 51.88 -64.89
N ASP A 101 70.19 51.99 -65.90
CA ASP A 101 70.56 52.53 -67.20
C ASP A 101 70.28 54.04 -67.26
N ASP A 102 69.17 54.53 -66.70
CA ASP A 102 68.92 55.96 -66.54
C ASP A 102 69.99 56.65 -65.68
N VAL A 103 70.29 56.09 -64.50
CA VAL A 103 71.34 56.64 -63.61
C VAL A 103 72.71 56.60 -64.31
N ARG A 104 73.05 55.52 -65.04
CA ARG A 104 74.34 55.43 -65.79
C ARG A 104 74.42 56.45 -66.92
N ASN A 105 73.34 56.61 -67.68
CA ASN A 105 73.26 57.62 -68.74
C ASN A 105 73.39 59.04 -68.19
N MET A 106 72.82 59.31 -67.01
CA MET A 106 72.99 60.61 -66.35
C MET A 106 74.41 60.81 -65.80
N THR A 107 75.04 59.78 -65.22
CA THR A 107 76.44 59.85 -64.79
C THR A 107 77.37 60.19 -65.96
N GLU A 108 77.13 59.61 -67.15
CA GLU A 108 77.92 59.93 -68.34
C GLU A 108 77.66 61.36 -68.86
N LYS A 109 76.42 61.86 -68.77
CA LYS A 109 76.10 63.28 -69.02
C LYS A 109 76.89 64.20 -68.09
N GLN A 110 76.96 63.93 -66.78
CA GLN A 110 77.76 64.74 -65.85
C GLN A 110 79.26 64.68 -66.16
N LYS A 111 79.81 63.52 -66.54
CA LYS A 111 81.22 63.42 -66.98
C LYS A 111 81.50 64.27 -68.23
N ASN A 112 80.56 64.32 -69.18
CA ASN A 112 80.71 65.16 -70.37
C ASN A 112 80.69 66.65 -70.00
N VAL A 113 79.79 67.07 -69.10
CA VAL A 113 79.76 68.45 -68.56
C VAL A 113 81.07 68.81 -67.83
N LEU A 114 81.62 67.90 -67.01
CA LEU A 114 82.94 68.10 -66.38
C LEU A 114 84.06 68.23 -67.42
N ARG A 115 84.04 67.45 -68.51
CA ARG A 115 85.02 67.57 -69.60
C ARG A 115 84.87 68.88 -70.37
N GLU A 116 83.66 69.40 -70.53
CA GLU A 116 83.41 70.73 -71.11
C GLU A 116 83.92 71.85 -70.18
N LEU A 117 83.70 71.73 -68.87
CA LEU A 117 84.30 72.61 -67.86
C LEU A 117 85.84 72.56 -67.95
N GLU A 118 86.47 71.39 -67.94
CA GLU A 118 87.92 71.25 -68.11
C GLU A 118 88.42 71.91 -69.41
N GLY A 119 87.74 71.70 -70.53
CA GLY A 119 88.08 72.31 -71.83
C GLY A 119 87.86 73.84 -71.89
N LYS A 120 86.95 74.37 -71.09
CA LYS A 120 86.66 75.81 -70.96
C LYS A 120 87.54 76.51 -69.91
N LYS A 121 88.14 75.76 -68.99
CA LYS A 121 89.00 76.28 -67.90
C LYS A 121 90.11 77.23 -68.40
N PRO A 122 90.87 76.95 -69.49
CA PRO A 122 91.89 77.88 -69.97
C PRO A 122 91.32 79.24 -70.36
N GLN A 123 90.09 79.28 -70.91
CA GLN A 123 89.42 80.55 -71.27
C GLN A 123 89.07 81.36 -70.02
N LEU A 124 88.74 80.71 -68.89
CA LEU A 124 88.55 81.40 -67.61
C LEU A 124 89.88 81.87 -67.01
N ASP A 125 90.91 81.02 -67.02
CA ASP A 125 92.22 81.37 -66.46
C ASP A 125 92.90 82.51 -67.28
N ASP A 126 92.71 82.58 -68.60
CA ASP A 126 93.11 83.71 -69.46
C ASP A 126 92.38 85.02 -69.10
N LEU A 127 91.06 84.94 -68.81
CA LEU A 127 90.29 86.11 -68.33
C LEU A 127 90.76 86.57 -66.95
N VAL A 128 91.17 85.64 -66.08
CA VAL A 128 91.72 85.93 -64.75
C VAL A 128 93.11 86.55 -64.86
N ALA A 129 94.01 86.00 -65.66
CA ALA A 129 95.34 86.59 -65.92
C ALA A 129 95.23 87.99 -66.56
N SER A 130 94.25 88.20 -67.44
CA SER A 130 93.92 89.52 -68.00
C SER A 130 93.42 90.48 -66.92
N ALA A 131 92.51 90.02 -66.04
CA ALA A 131 92.00 90.82 -64.93
C ALA A 131 93.06 91.15 -63.87
N ASP A 132 93.96 90.22 -63.55
CA ASP A 132 95.07 90.46 -62.63
C ASP A 132 96.11 91.42 -63.23
N SER A 133 96.36 91.35 -64.55
CA SER A 133 97.17 92.35 -65.25
C SER A 133 96.55 93.75 -65.17
N LEU A 134 95.24 93.88 -65.38
CA LEU A 134 94.49 95.14 -65.23
C LEU A 134 94.46 95.64 -63.77
N LYS A 135 94.44 94.73 -62.79
CA LYS A 135 94.50 95.01 -61.35
C LYS A 135 95.88 95.49 -60.93
N ASP A 136 96.94 94.90 -61.46
CA ASP A 136 98.32 95.34 -61.26
C ASP A 136 98.56 96.71 -61.89
N ASP A 137 98.04 96.97 -63.08
CA ASP A 137 98.13 98.29 -63.71
C ASP A 137 97.30 99.35 -62.96
N ALA A 138 96.10 99.01 -62.48
CA ALA A 138 95.33 99.87 -61.57
C ALA A 138 96.09 100.13 -60.25
N SER A 139 96.79 99.13 -59.71
CA SER A 139 97.60 99.23 -58.49
C SER A 139 98.87 100.07 -58.69
N LYS A 140 99.55 99.94 -59.83
CA LYS A 140 100.68 100.80 -60.23
C LYS A 140 100.23 102.25 -60.42
N SER A 141 99.10 102.46 -61.09
CA SER A 141 98.53 103.80 -61.32
C SER A 141 98.14 104.49 -60.01
N SER A 142 97.54 103.74 -59.06
CA SER A 142 97.27 104.21 -57.69
C SER A 142 98.55 104.59 -56.93
N LYS A 143 99.59 103.74 -56.96
CA LYS A 143 100.89 104.03 -56.30
C LYS A 143 101.60 105.26 -56.89
N LEU A 144 101.58 105.42 -58.22
CA LEU A 144 102.14 106.60 -58.90
C LEU A 144 101.43 107.89 -58.49
N GLN A 145 100.10 107.84 -58.29
CA GLN A 145 99.35 109.00 -57.81
C GLN A 145 99.67 109.38 -56.36
N GLN A 146 100.09 108.43 -55.53
CA GLN A 146 100.47 108.66 -54.14
C GLN A 146 101.93 109.15 -53.98
N GLN A 147 102.84 108.76 -54.89
CA GLN A 147 104.26 109.11 -54.81
C GLN A 147 104.60 110.54 -55.26
N GLN A 148 103.67 111.23 -55.94
CA GLN A 148 103.88 112.58 -56.47
C GLN A 148 103.34 113.72 -55.57
N GLN A 149 102.90 113.41 -54.33
CA GLN A 149 102.31 114.38 -53.40
C GLN A 149 103.28 115.01 -52.36
N HIS A 150 104.57 114.66 -52.36
CA HIS A 150 105.53 115.18 -51.38
C HIS A 150 106.87 115.66 -51.99
N ALA A 151 106.87 116.74 -52.77
CA ALA A 151 108.02 117.66 -52.95
C ALA A 151 107.71 118.96 -53.76
N THR A 152 106.82 119.84 -53.29
CA THR A 152 106.91 121.33 -53.36
C THR A 152 105.64 121.95 -52.73
N THR A 153 105.70 123.22 -52.32
CA THR A 153 104.90 123.77 -51.19
C THR A 153 103.74 124.72 -51.57
N ASP A 154 102.74 124.77 -50.67
CA ASP A 154 101.57 125.66 -50.55
C ASP A 154 100.31 125.45 -51.43
N GLU A 155 99.16 125.82 -50.85
CA GLU A 155 97.84 125.23 -51.07
C GLU A 155 96.98 125.83 -52.22
N ALA A 156 95.88 125.13 -52.54
CA ALA A 156 94.73 125.55 -53.37
C ALA A 156 94.81 125.37 -54.91
N ALA A 157 95.29 124.22 -55.39
CA ALA A 157 95.00 123.72 -56.74
C ALA A 157 93.81 122.72 -56.75
N VAL A 158 92.62 123.18 -57.15
CA VAL A 158 91.37 122.38 -57.30
C VAL A 158 90.61 122.95 -58.51
N TYR A 159 90.36 122.26 -59.63
CA TYR A 159 89.34 121.24 -59.97
C TYR A 159 89.67 120.75 -61.42
N LYS A 160 89.47 119.52 -61.93
CA LYS A 160 89.10 118.21 -61.34
C LYS A 160 89.53 117.04 -62.29
N PHE A 161 90.37 116.14 -61.79
CA PHE A 161 90.53 114.70 -62.07
C PHE A 161 89.84 114.02 -63.29
N PRO A 162 90.61 113.28 -64.13
CA PRO A 162 90.14 112.11 -64.90
C PRO A 162 90.19 110.79 -64.11
N SER A 163 90.68 110.81 -62.86
CA SER A 163 91.31 109.68 -62.16
C SER A 163 90.36 108.73 -61.40
N GLN A 164 89.10 108.57 -61.83
CA GLN A 164 88.18 107.60 -61.19
C GLN A 164 87.49 106.65 -62.17
N SER A 165 86.98 107.11 -63.32
CA SER A 165 86.20 106.28 -64.25
C SER A 165 86.96 105.03 -64.71
N ARG A 166 88.18 105.17 -65.26
CA ARG A 166 88.99 104.01 -65.72
C ARG A 166 89.34 103.04 -64.58
N LEU A 167 89.69 103.57 -63.41
CA LEU A 167 90.05 102.77 -62.23
C LEU A 167 88.83 101.98 -61.73
N PHE A 168 87.65 102.61 -61.72
CA PHE A 168 86.37 101.98 -61.41
C PHE A 168 86.00 100.90 -62.43
N ASP A 169 86.18 101.17 -63.73
CA ASP A 169 85.90 100.18 -64.79
C ASP A 169 86.85 98.97 -64.71
N HIS A 170 88.14 99.17 -64.44
CA HIS A 170 89.09 98.06 -64.25
C HIS A 170 88.71 97.23 -63.01
N LEU A 171 88.49 97.88 -61.86
CA LEU A 171 88.05 97.20 -60.63
C LEU A 171 86.70 96.48 -60.80
N ARG A 172 85.77 97.06 -61.55
CA ARG A 172 84.48 96.45 -61.89
C ARG A 172 84.66 95.19 -62.74
N THR A 173 85.54 95.21 -63.74
CA THR A 173 85.83 94.01 -64.55
C THR A 173 86.57 92.96 -63.72
N CYS A 174 87.53 93.32 -62.86
CA CYS A 174 88.14 92.39 -61.91
C CYS A 174 87.10 91.76 -60.96
N PHE A 175 86.14 92.53 -60.46
CA PHE A 175 85.05 92.03 -59.62
C PHE A 175 84.12 91.07 -60.38
N LYS A 176 83.75 91.38 -61.64
CA LYS A 176 83.00 90.47 -62.52
C LYS A 176 83.73 89.14 -62.72
N VAL A 177 85.05 89.17 -62.96
CA VAL A 177 85.88 87.97 -63.13
C VAL A 177 85.99 87.18 -61.83
N SER A 178 86.12 87.85 -60.68
CA SER A 178 86.10 87.17 -59.37
C SER A 178 84.77 86.46 -59.12
N LYS A 179 83.63 87.10 -59.42
CA LYS A 179 82.30 86.49 -59.32
C LYS A 179 82.07 85.39 -60.36
N LEU A 180 82.69 85.50 -61.54
CA LEU A 180 82.68 84.44 -62.55
C LEU A 180 83.47 83.21 -62.09
N ARG A 181 84.62 83.39 -61.42
CA ARG A 181 85.41 82.31 -60.82
C ARG A 181 84.65 81.63 -59.67
N GLU A 182 84.00 82.39 -58.81
CA GLU A 182 83.14 81.86 -57.73
C GLU A 182 81.99 81.02 -58.32
N HIS A 183 81.23 81.56 -59.29
CA HIS A 183 80.17 80.83 -60.00
C HIS A 183 80.68 79.59 -60.74
N TRP A 184 81.90 79.65 -61.30
CA TRP A 184 82.56 78.51 -61.91
C TRP A 184 82.88 77.41 -60.88
N ASP A 185 83.53 77.78 -59.77
CA ASP A 185 83.95 76.83 -58.74
C ASP A 185 82.74 76.23 -58.02
N GLU A 186 81.66 77.00 -57.81
CA GLU A 186 80.35 76.52 -57.34
C GLU A 186 79.72 75.54 -58.34
N THR A 187 79.60 75.91 -59.62
CA THR A 187 79.00 75.06 -60.67
C THR A 187 79.79 73.77 -60.85
N ASN A 188 81.12 73.85 -60.91
CA ASN A 188 82.00 72.69 -61.05
C ASN A 188 81.91 71.77 -59.81
N SER A 189 81.85 72.34 -58.60
CA SER A 189 81.67 71.57 -57.37
C SER A 189 80.29 70.90 -57.31
N ALA A 190 79.23 71.58 -57.77
CA ALA A 190 77.88 71.05 -57.83
C ALA A 190 77.74 69.89 -58.83
N VAL A 191 78.30 70.04 -60.05
CA VAL A 191 78.33 68.98 -61.06
C VAL A 191 79.16 67.79 -60.58
N LEU A 192 80.32 68.02 -59.93
CA LEU A 192 81.15 66.95 -59.37
C LEU A 192 80.44 66.22 -58.22
N ALA A 193 79.77 66.95 -57.32
CA ALA A 193 78.99 66.38 -56.23
C ALA A 193 77.78 65.59 -56.75
N ARG A 194 77.10 66.08 -57.81
CA ARG A 194 76.02 65.34 -58.47
C ARG A 194 76.54 64.07 -59.13
N LYS A 195 77.71 64.11 -59.78
CA LYS A 195 78.35 62.93 -60.38
C LYS A 195 78.70 61.88 -59.31
N THR A 196 79.27 62.27 -58.16
CA THR A 196 79.57 61.32 -57.08
C THR A 196 78.32 60.77 -56.39
N GLN A 197 77.25 61.57 -56.28
CA GLN A 197 75.94 61.10 -55.83
C GLN A 197 75.34 60.04 -56.77
N LEU A 198 75.46 60.23 -58.10
CA LEU A 198 75.00 59.27 -59.11
C LEU A 198 75.85 57.99 -59.12
N ASP A 199 77.18 58.06 -58.92
CA ASP A 199 78.02 56.87 -58.75
C ASP A 199 77.62 56.07 -57.50
N ALA A 200 77.35 56.74 -56.38
CA ALA A 200 76.86 56.10 -55.15
C ALA A 200 75.47 55.48 -55.37
N MET A 201 74.58 56.18 -56.07
CA MET A 201 73.25 55.68 -56.42
C MET A 201 73.31 54.44 -57.31
N LEU A 202 74.26 54.34 -58.25
CA LEU A 202 74.51 53.12 -59.03
C LEU A 202 74.94 51.95 -58.13
N ALA A 203 75.88 52.18 -57.22
CA ALA A 203 76.35 51.12 -56.31
C ALA A 203 75.24 50.62 -55.37
N ASP A 204 74.47 51.55 -54.79
CA ASP A 204 73.32 51.24 -53.94
C ASP A 204 72.19 50.55 -54.70
N SER A 205 71.86 51.02 -55.91
CA SER A 205 70.83 50.44 -56.76
C SER A 205 71.20 49.03 -57.23
N HIS A 206 72.47 48.80 -57.58
CA HIS A 206 72.98 47.45 -57.90
C HIS A 206 72.86 46.51 -56.70
N LYS A 207 73.21 46.98 -55.50
CA LYS A 207 73.11 46.20 -54.26
C LYS A 207 71.66 45.84 -53.92
N LEU A 208 70.75 46.81 -54.06
CA LEU A 208 69.31 46.58 -53.86
C LEU A 208 68.76 45.59 -54.90
N GLU A 209 69.09 45.76 -56.18
CA GLU A 209 68.61 44.87 -57.24
C GLU A 209 69.16 43.43 -57.09
N THR A 210 70.41 43.29 -56.63
CA THR A 210 70.99 41.97 -56.29
C THR A 210 70.18 41.28 -55.18
N LYS A 211 69.86 42.00 -54.08
CA LYS A 211 69.07 41.45 -52.97
C LYS A 211 67.61 41.20 -53.38
N ARG A 212 67.05 42.07 -54.22
CA ARG A 212 65.72 41.92 -54.80
C ARG A 212 65.62 40.64 -55.63
N ALA A 213 66.58 40.39 -56.52
CA ALA A 213 66.62 39.19 -57.35
C ALA A 213 66.74 37.90 -56.51
N GLU A 214 67.50 37.91 -55.42
CA GLU A 214 67.58 36.80 -54.47
C GLU A 214 66.21 36.48 -53.82
N VAL A 215 65.52 37.50 -53.33
CA VAL A 215 64.18 37.38 -52.70
C VAL A 215 63.13 36.95 -53.73
N GLU A 216 63.18 37.50 -54.94
CA GLU A 216 62.28 37.15 -56.04
C GLU A 216 62.47 35.70 -56.52
N ALA A 217 63.71 35.22 -56.58
CA ALA A 217 64.03 33.83 -56.87
C ALA A 217 63.64 32.86 -55.73
N TRP A 218 63.69 33.30 -54.46
CA TRP A 218 63.16 32.50 -53.35
C TRP A 218 61.62 32.43 -53.39
N LEU A 219 60.93 33.56 -53.59
CA LEU A 219 59.48 33.61 -53.72
C LEU A 219 59.00 32.70 -54.84
N GLN A 220 59.57 32.81 -56.04
CA GLN A 220 59.19 31.99 -57.18
C GLN A 220 59.39 30.48 -56.94
N ARG A 221 60.45 30.08 -56.21
CA ARG A 221 60.64 28.67 -55.81
C ARG A 221 59.60 28.20 -54.80
N MET A 222 59.18 29.06 -53.86
CA MET A 222 58.18 28.72 -52.86
C MET A 222 56.77 28.68 -53.42
N GLU A 223 56.39 29.66 -54.26
CA GLU A 223 55.14 29.70 -55.01
C GLU A 223 55.02 28.42 -55.88
N HIS A 224 56.05 28.08 -56.66
CA HIS A 224 56.06 26.85 -57.47
C HIS A 224 55.99 25.56 -56.64
N ARG A 225 56.57 25.52 -55.44
CA ARG A 225 56.42 24.39 -54.50
C ARG A 225 55.03 24.28 -53.89
N LEU A 226 54.32 25.41 -53.76
CA LEU A 226 52.93 25.42 -53.32
C LEU A 226 51.98 25.01 -54.45
N ASP A 227 52.16 25.51 -55.66
CA ASP A 227 51.34 25.13 -56.83
C ASP A 227 51.49 23.63 -57.18
N ARG A 228 52.67 23.06 -56.93
CA ARG A 228 52.93 21.61 -57.08
C ARG A 228 52.53 20.76 -55.88
N SER A 229 52.00 21.37 -54.81
CA SER A 229 51.49 20.59 -53.68
C SER A 229 50.21 19.87 -54.08
N GLN A 230 50.16 18.55 -53.87
CA GLN A 230 49.01 17.71 -54.20
C GLN A 230 47.72 18.21 -53.52
N PRO A 231 46.51 17.87 -54.02
CA PRO A 231 45.27 18.12 -53.28
C PRO A 231 45.34 17.54 -51.86
N VAL A 232 44.50 18.07 -50.96
CA VAL A 232 44.38 17.58 -49.57
C VAL A 232 44.03 16.10 -49.61
N ALA A 233 44.91 15.25 -49.08
CA ALA A 233 44.72 13.81 -49.12
C ALA A 233 43.50 13.35 -48.29
N HIS A 234 43.01 12.15 -48.58
CA HIS A 234 41.78 11.60 -47.99
C HIS A 234 42.03 10.36 -47.10
N THR A 235 43.30 10.02 -46.85
CA THR A 235 43.74 9.01 -45.88
C THR A 235 44.64 9.60 -44.81
N ALA A 236 44.63 9.00 -43.61
CA ALA A 236 45.36 9.50 -42.45
C ALA A 236 46.89 9.57 -42.68
N ASP A 237 47.48 8.54 -43.29
CA ASP A 237 48.93 8.47 -43.51
C ASP A 237 49.43 9.54 -44.50
N LEU A 238 48.71 9.71 -45.62
CA LEU A 238 49.02 10.74 -46.62
C LEU A 238 48.75 12.14 -46.08
N LEU A 239 47.72 12.34 -45.25
CA LEU A 239 47.48 13.60 -44.57
C LEU A 239 48.59 13.94 -43.58
N ASP A 240 49.05 12.99 -42.77
CA ASP A 240 50.15 13.23 -41.84
C ASP A 240 51.48 13.50 -42.57
N GLN A 241 51.72 12.86 -43.73
CA GLN A 241 52.82 13.25 -44.62
C GLN A 241 52.65 14.70 -45.12
N GLN A 242 51.50 15.06 -45.70
CA GLN A 242 51.24 16.41 -46.23
C GLN A 242 51.29 17.49 -45.12
N ILE A 243 50.89 17.18 -43.89
CA ILE A 243 51.01 18.06 -42.72
C ILE A 243 52.48 18.27 -42.34
N ARG A 244 53.31 17.22 -42.37
CA ARG A 244 54.76 17.34 -42.13
C ARG A 244 55.44 18.20 -43.21
N GLU A 245 55.09 18.00 -44.47
CA GLU A 245 55.59 18.82 -45.59
C GLU A 245 55.15 20.28 -45.49
N GLN A 246 53.88 20.55 -45.16
CA GLN A 246 53.35 21.91 -44.96
C GLN A 246 54.03 22.62 -43.77
N LYS A 247 54.28 21.91 -42.65
CA LYS A 247 55.04 22.44 -41.51
C LYS A 247 56.48 22.79 -41.92
N GLY A 248 57.10 22.00 -42.79
CA GLY A 248 58.40 22.31 -43.39
C GLY A 248 58.39 23.60 -44.21
N GLN A 249 57.42 23.75 -45.12
CA GLN A 249 57.25 24.98 -45.91
C GLN A 249 56.99 26.21 -45.02
N GLN A 250 56.17 26.07 -43.98
CA GLN A 250 55.89 27.14 -43.02
C GLN A 250 57.15 27.53 -42.22
N GLY A 251 57.96 26.56 -41.80
CA GLY A 251 59.24 26.81 -41.11
C GLY A 251 60.23 27.58 -41.98
N GLU A 252 60.38 27.18 -43.25
CA GLU A 252 61.24 27.88 -44.22
C GLU A 252 60.78 29.32 -44.47
N LEU A 253 59.47 29.55 -44.57
CA LEU A 253 58.89 30.90 -44.73
C LEU A 253 59.20 31.81 -43.53
N GLN A 254 59.09 31.30 -42.30
CA GLN A 254 59.42 32.08 -41.10
C GLN A 254 60.92 32.40 -41.02
N GLN A 255 61.79 31.46 -41.42
CA GLN A 255 63.24 31.69 -41.47
C GLN A 255 63.62 32.74 -42.53
N TYR A 256 62.99 32.70 -43.71
CA TYR A 256 63.34 33.63 -44.80
C TYR A 256 62.76 35.03 -44.63
N LYS A 257 61.73 35.21 -43.78
CA LYS A 257 61.09 36.52 -43.48
C LYS A 257 62.11 37.64 -43.19
N HIS A 258 63.17 37.34 -42.46
CA HIS A 258 64.22 38.33 -42.14
C HIS A 258 64.96 38.88 -43.39
N GLN A 259 65.07 38.09 -44.46
CA GLN A 259 65.70 38.55 -45.72
C GLN A 259 64.82 39.57 -46.46
N LEU A 260 63.49 39.44 -46.35
CA LEU A 260 62.53 40.43 -46.86
C LEU A 260 62.54 41.70 -46.00
N GLU A 261 62.63 41.57 -44.67
CA GLU A 261 62.82 42.72 -43.76
C GLU A 261 64.10 43.51 -44.10
N LEU A 262 65.21 42.82 -44.38
CA LEU A 262 66.46 43.44 -44.81
C LEU A 262 66.33 44.16 -46.16
N LEU A 263 65.61 43.56 -47.13
CA LEU A 263 65.31 44.21 -48.43
C LEU A 263 64.47 45.48 -48.24
N ASN A 264 63.46 45.43 -47.36
CA ASN A 264 62.62 46.57 -47.03
C ASN A 264 63.41 47.70 -46.35
N GLN A 265 64.30 47.37 -45.41
CA GLN A 265 65.21 48.33 -44.78
C GLN A 265 66.15 48.99 -45.81
N GLN A 266 66.70 48.22 -46.75
CA GLN A 266 67.52 48.76 -47.83
C GLN A 266 66.72 49.70 -48.74
N THR A 267 65.52 49.29 -49.17
CA THR A 267 64.60 50.12 -49.97
C THR A 267 64.29 51.44 -49.26
N GLN A 268 63.88 51.40 -48.00
CA GLN A 268 63.57 52.59 -47.19
C GLN A 268 64.79 53.51 -47.04
N ARG A 269 65.99 52.96 -46.81
CA ARG A 269 67.23 53.73 -46.75
C ARG A 269 67.52 54.45 -48.06
N LEU A 270 67.34 53.81 -49.22
CA LEU A 270 67.57 54.47 -50.51
C LEU A 270 66.52 55.56 -50.79
N VAL A 271 65.26 55.35 -50.41
CA VAL A 271 64.21 56.39 -50.48
C VAL A 271 64.58 57.63 -49.67
N ALA A 272 65.19 57.46 -48.50
CA ALA A 272 65.63 58.57 -47.65
C ALA A 272 66.88 59.30 -48.18
N ILE A 273 67.88 58.56 -48.67
CA ILE A 273 69.14 59.14 -49.17
C ILE A 273 68.92 59.89 -50.50
N TYR A 274 68.10 59.34 -51.40
CA TYR A 274 67.86 59.88 -52.75
C TYR A 274 66.50 60.60 -52.87
N GLN A 275 66.05 61.26 -51.80
CA GLN A 275 64.75 61.96 -51.75
C GLN A 275 64.57 63.11 -52.76
N GLN A 276 65.64 63.54 -53.44
CA GLN A 276 65.62 64.57 -54.49
C GLN A 276 65.41 63.98 -55.90
N ASP A 277 65.42 62.65 -56.04
CA ASP A 277 65.26 61.89 -57.28
C ASP A 277 63.97 61.04 -57.26
N ASP A 278 63.54 60.48 -58.39
CA ASP A 278 62.29 59.69 -58.42
C ASP A 278 62.51 58.29 -57.82
N THR A 279 62.02 58.11 -56.59
CA THR A 279 62.12 56.87 -55.82
C THR A 279 60.92 55.93 -55.98
N ARG A 280 59.98 56.22 -56.90
CA ARG A 280 58.74 55.43 -57.07
C ARG A 280 59.01 54.00 -57.57
N LEU A 281 60.04 53.81 -58.40
CA LEU A 281 60.38 52.50 -58.99
C LEU A 281 60.76 51.47 -57.90
N ILE A 282 61.71 51.81 -57.03
CA ILE A 282 62.13 50.94 -55.93
C ILE A 282 61.01 50.68 -54.92
N ARG A 283 60.13 51.66 -54.66
CA ARG A 283 58.97 51.48 -53.79
C ARG A 283 57.98 50.47 -54.37
N ARG A 284 57.56 50.66 -55.62
CA ARG A 284 56.65 49.72 -56.33
C ARG A 284 57.22 48.30 -56.40
N ARG A 285 58.53 48.14 -56.64
CA ARG A 285 59.20 46.83 -56.64
C ARG A 285 59.17 46.17 -55.25
N GLY A 286 59.44 46.93 -54.19
CA GLY A 286 59.34 46.45 -52.80
C GLY A 286 57.92 46.04 -52.41
N ASP A 287 56.93 46.89 -52.69
CA ASP A 287 55.52 46.63 -52.37
C ASP A 287 54.99 45.37 -53.08
N ALA A 288 55.38 45.16 -54.35
CA ALA A 288 55.00 43.96 -55.11
C ALA A 288 55.57 42.65 -54.51
N LEU A 289 56.82 42.67 -54.03
CA LEU A 289 57.42 41.50 -53.36
C LEU A 289 56.80 41.24 -51.98
N ASN A 290 56.49 42.28 -51.22
CA ASN A 290 55.75 42.15 -49.96
C ASN A 290 54.34 41.56 -50.17
N ALA A 291 53.63 42.00 -51.21
CA ALA A 291 52.31 41.46 -51.56
C ALA A 291 52.37 39.96 -51.91
N ARG A 292 53.36 39.54 -52.72
CA ARG A 292 53.62 38.13 -53.03
C ARG A 292 53.93 37.30 -51.79
N PHE A 293 54.84 37.78 -50.93
CA PHE A 293 55.17 37.11 -49.67
C PHE A 293 53.94 36.92 -48.76
N ASN A 294 53.13 37.95 -48.60
CA ASN A 294 51.91 37.90 -47.77
C ASN A 294 50.87 36.93 -48.34
N ASN A 295 50.70 36.89 -49.68
CA ASN A 295 49.81 35.95 -50.35
C ASN A 295 50.29 34.49 -50.16
N LEU A 296 51.58 34.23 -50.39
CA LEU A 296 52.21 32.94 -50.13
C LEU A 296 52.05 32.49 -48.67
N GLN A 297 52.27 33.39 -47.69
CA GLN A 297 52.06 33.12 -46.27
C GLN A 297 50.60 32.76 -45.96
N ALA A 298 49.64 33.50 -46.52
CA ALA A 298 48.21 33.23 -46.33
C ALA A 298 47.83 31.85 -46.91
N ASN A 299 48.28 31.52 -48.12
CA ASN A 299 47.93 30.25 -48.76
C ASN A 299 48.56 29.04 -48.05
N ILE A 300 49.81 29.13 -47.59
CA ILE A 300 50.46 28.07 -46.78
C ILE A 300 49.72 27.87 -45.45
N MET A 301 49.21 28.94 -44.84
CA MET A 301 48.40 28.87 -43.62
C MET A 301 47.02 28.24 -43.88
N MET A 302 46.31 28.68 -44.92
CA MET A 302 45.00 28.13 -45.33
C MET A 302 45.11 26.64 -45.66
N ARG A 303 46.13 26.23 -46.43
CA ARG A 303 46.41 24.82 -46.72
C ARG A 303 46.65 24.03 -45.43
N GLY A 304 47.43 24.58 -44.49
CA GLY A 304 47.65 23.98 -43.17
C GLY A 304 46.35 23.76 -42.38
N GLN A 305 45.43 24.72 -42.39
CA GLN A 305 44.11 24.59 -41.74
C GLN A 305 43.26 23.49 -42.39
N SER A 306 43.18 23.47 -43.73
CA SER A 306 42.43 22.43 -44.47
C SER A 306 42.94 21.02 -44.19
N LEU A 307 44.26 20.83 -44.17
CA LEU A 307 44.90 19.54 -43.84
C LEU A 307 44.57 19.07 -42.42
N HIS A 308 44.69 19.95 -41.41
CA HIS A 308 44.34 19.58 -40.03
C HIS A 308 42.84 19.32 -39.85
N SER A 309 41.98 20.05 -40.57
CA SER A 309 40.52 19.82 -40.56
C SER A 309 40.16 18.45 -41.13
N ALA A 310 40.77 18.06 -42.26
CA ALA A 310 40.60 16.74 -42.85
C ALA A 310 41.08 15.61 -41.90
N MET A 311 42.26 15.78 -41.30
CA MET A 311 42.82 14.80 -40.35
C MET A 311 41.95 14.64 -39.10
N ASN A 312 41.42 15.74 -38.56
CA ASN A 312 40.46 15.71 -37.45
C ASN A 312 39.15 15.01 -37.86
N SER A 313 38.65 15.23 -39.08
CA SER A 313 37.44 14.58 -39.57
C SER A 313 37.59 13.06 -39.66
N ILE A 314 38.71 12.56 -40.19
CA ILE A 314 38.98 11.12 -40.29
C ILE A 314 39.22 10.52 -38.91
N SER A 315 40.04 11.15 -38.06
CA SER A 315 40.27 10.66 -36.70
C SER A 315 39.00 10.61 -35.85
N ASN A 316 38.08 11.56 -36.02
CA ASN A 316 36.79 11.55 -35.34
C ASN A 316 35.85 10.48 -35.91
N TRP A 317 35.88 10.24 -37.23
CA TRP A 317 35.13 9.16 -37.87
C TRP A 317 35.57 7.79 -37.38
N ASP A 318 36.88 7.50 -37.37
CA ASP A 318 37.40 6.22 -36.86
C ASP A 318 37.03 6.01 -35.39
N LYS A 319 37.23 7.02 -34.52
CA LYS A 319 36.84 6.93 -33.10
C LYS A 319 35.34 6.72 -32.90
N ALA A 320 34.49 7.29 -33.74
CA ALA A 320 33.05 7.11 -33.67
C ALA A 320 32.63 5.73 -34.20
N MET A 321 33.28 5.24 -35.26
CA MET A 321 33.11 3.90 -35.81
C MET A 321 33.53 2.84 -34.79
N ASP A 322 34.71 2.95 -34.17
CA ASP A 322 35.20 2.02 -33.15
C ASP A 322 34.26 1.93 -31.94
N LYS A 323 33.79 3.09 -31.44
CA LYS A 323 32.80 3.15 -30.35
C LYS A 323 31.49 2.48 -30.72
N LEU A 324 30.97 2.73 -31.92
CA LEU A 324 29.75 2.11 -32.40
C LEU A 324 29.95 0.60 -32.63
N GLN A 325 31.10 0.15 -33.12
CA GLN A 325 31.44 -1.27 -33.27
C GLN A 325 31.54 -1.99 -31.92
N SER A 326 32.02 -1.32 -30.86
CA SER A 326 31.96 -1.84 -29.49
C SER A 326 30.51 -1.98 -29.02
N TRP A 327 29.73 -0.90 -29.04
CA TRP A 327 28.33 -0.92 -28.60
C TRP A 327 27.47 -1.90 -29.40
N LEU A 328 27.67 -2.01 -30.72
CA LEU A 328 26.99 -3.02 -31.56
C LEU A 328 27.28 -4.44 -31.07
N SER A 329 28.50 -4.71 -30.60
CA SER A 329 28.88 -6.03 -30.09
C SER A 329 28.23 -6.32 -28.73
N ASP A 330 28.20 -5.34 -27.84
CA ASP A 330 27.55 -5.43 -26.53
C ASP A 330 26.01 -5.57 -26.66
N ALA A 331 25.42 -4.85 -27.61
CA ALA A 331 23.98 -4.87 -27.92
C ALA A 331 23.57 -6.15 -28.66
N GLU A 332 24.40 -6.67 -29.57
CA GLU A 332 24.19 -7.99 -30.19
C GLU A 332 24.29 -9.11 -29.16
N GLN A 333 25.27 -9.07 -28.26
CA GLN A 333 25.39 -10.04 -27.16
C GLN A 333 24.16 -9.98 -26.25
N SER A 334 23.72 -8.79 -25.85
CA SER A 334 22.51 -8.58 -25.06
C SER A 334 21.25 -9.10 -25.77
N SER A 335 21.12 -8.83 -27.08
CA SER A 335 20.02 -9.35 -27.90
C SER A 335 20.04 -10.89 -27.99
N SER A 336 21.20 -11.53 -28.10
CA SER A 336 21.31 -12.98 -28.16
C SER A 336 21.06 -13.68 -26.82
N VAL A 337 21.40 -13.04 -25.69
CA VAL A 337 20.99 -13.51 -24.36
C VAL A 337 19.46 -13.45 -24.24
N LEU A 338 18.83 -12.34 -24.63
CA LEU A 338 17.37 -12.21 -24.63
C LEU A 338 16.69 -13.23 -25.55
N GLU A 339 17.23 -13.46 -26.75
CA GLU A 339 16.74 -14.47 -27.68
C GLU A 339 16.77 -15.86 -27.01
N LEU A 340 17.91 -16.25 -26.42
CA LEU A 340 18.05 -17.53 -25.70
C LEU A 340 17.12 -17.67 -24.48
N GLU A 341 16.90 -16.60 -23.72
CA GLU A 341 15.91 -16.56 -22.62
C GLU A 341 14.49 -16.78 -23.16
N THR A 342 14.10 -16.09 -24.23
CA THR A 342 12.77 -16.23 -24.83
C THR A 342 12.53 -17.59 -25.47
N GLU A 343 13.56 -18.24 -26.03
CA GLU A 343 13.44 -19.59 -26.59
C GLU A 343 13.39 -20.69 -25.51
N SER A 344 14.16 -20.51 -24.43
CA SER A 344 14.13 -21.43 -23.27
C SER A 344 12.75 -21.48 -22.60
N ALA A 345 11.99 -20.39 -22.63
CA ALA A 345 10.63 -20.31 -22.11
C ALA A 345 9.59 -21.12 -22.92
N VAL A 346 9.91 -21.53 -24.16
CA VAL A 346 8.97 -22.21 -25.08
C VAL A 346 9.11 -23.75 -25.04
N GLY A 347 10.15 -24.29 -24.40
CA GLY A 347 10.44 -25.74 -24.31
C GLY A 347 9.34 -26.61 -23.66
N PRO A 348 9.30 -27.94 -23.90
CA PRO A 348 8.18 -28.81 -23.54
C PRO A 348 7.87 -28.88 -22.02
N PRO A 349 6.65 -29.30 -21.61
CA PRO A 349 6.08 -28.94 -20.30
C PRO A 349 6.72 -29.56 -19.05
N GLY A 350 7.76 -30.39 -19.18
CA GLY A 350 8.25 -31.25 -18.10
C GLY A 350 9.34 -30.67 -17.18
N GLN A 351 9.97 -29.55 -17.53
CA GLN A 351 11.14 -28.99 -16.81
C GLN A 351 10.99 -27.51 -16.41
N ARG A 352 9.76 -26.98 -16.43
CA ARG A 352 9.47 -25.55 -16.16
C ARG A 352 9.18 -25.31 -14.67
N ARG A 353 10.20 -25.18 -13.82
CA ARG A 353 10.00 -24.94 -12.38
C ARG A 353 10.31 -23.52 -11.88
N ASP A 354 11.23 -22.79 -12.52
CA ASP A 354 11.86 -21.59 -11.94
C ASP A 354 11.96 -20.35 -12.88
N GLN A 355 11.01 -20.13 -13.80
CA GLN A 355 11.19 -19.16 -14.91
C GLN A 355 10.36 -17.86 -14.86
N HIS A 356 9.56 -17.61 -13.83
CA HIS A 356 8.66 -16.44 -13.82
C HIS A 356 9.33 -15.05 -13.70
N PRO A 357 10.47 -14.87 -13.01
CA PRO A 357 11.21 -13.60 -13.00
C PRO A 357 11.85 -13.26 -14.36
N HIS A 358 12.00 -14.23 -15.26
CA HIS A 358 12.72 -14.02 -16.52
C HIS A 358 11.87 -13.23 -17.52
N VAL A 359 10.60 -13.58 -17.75
CA VAL A 359 9.79 -12.93 -18.80
C VAL A 359 9.62 -11.42 -18.58
N ALA A 360 9.37 -10.98 -17.34
CA ALA A 360 9.27 -9.55 -17.02
C ALA A 360 10.63 -8.84 -17.21
N ARG A 361 11.72 -9.46 -16.75
CA ARG A 361 13.08 -8.96 -16.93
C ARG A 361 13.47 -8.86 -18.40
N SER A 362 13.16 -9.87 -19.22
CA SER A 362 13.42 -9.85 -20.67
C SER A 362 12.59 -8.78 -21.38
N ILE A 363 11.36 -8.46 -20.93
CA ILE A 363 10.58 -7.31 -21.45
C ILE A 363 11.23 -5.97 -21.07
N ALA A 364 11.73 -5.82 -19.83
CA ALA A 364 12.42 -4.61 -19.40
C ALA A 364 13.73 -4.41 -20.18
N HIS A 365 14.58 -5.43 -20.24
CA HIS A 365 15.82 -5.43 -21.03
C HIS A 365 15.56 -5.17 -22.53
N LEU A 366 14.46 -5.69 -23.09
CA LEU A 366 14.06 -5.40 -24.47
C LEU A 366 13.72 -3.91 -24.67
N LYS A 367 13.02 -3.28 -23.72
CA LYS A 367 12.73 -1.83 -23.77
C LYS A 367 14.00 -0.99 -23.66
N ASP A 368 14.90 -1.33 -22.74
CA ASP A 368 16.18 -0.63 -22.58
C ASP A 368 17.02 -0.75 -23.87
N LEU A 369 17.18 -1.97 -24.41
CA LEU A 369 17.85 -2.21 -25.70
C LEU A 369 17.20 -1.44 -26.86
N GLN A 370 15.88 -1.29 -26.89
CA GLN A 370 15.18 -0.51 -27.92
C GLN A 370 15.40 1.00 -27.76
N SER A 371 15.50 1.50 -26.53
CA SER A 371 15.89 2.89 -26.24
C SER A 371 17.33 3.17 -26.67
N GLU A 372 18.25 2.23 -26.44
CA GLU A 372 19.63 2.34 -26.91
C GLU A 372 19.76 2.28 -28.43
N ILE A 373 18.97 1.44 -29.10
CA ILE A 373 18.91 1.42 -30.57
C ILE A 373 18.38 2.76 -31.11
N GLU A 374 17.35 3.37 -30.52
CA GLU A 374 16.87 4.66 -31.03
C GLU A 374 17.88 5.80 -30.77
N SER A 375 18.60 5.78 -29.64
CA SER A 375 19.60 6.83 -29.32
C SER A 375 20.86 6.79 -30.21
N HIS A 376 21.26 5.62 -30.73
CA HIS A 376 22.42 5.48 -31.62
C HIS A 376 22.11 5.72 -33.11
N LYS A 377 20.83 5.87 -33.47
CA LYS A 377 20.36 6.03 -34.86
C LYS A 377 21.00 7.23 -35.59
N ASP A 378 21.12 8.37 -34.91
CA ASP A 378 21.73 9.57 -35.49
C ASP A 378 23.26 9.43 -35.64
N VAL A 379 23.90 8.63 -34.77
CA VAL A 379 25.33 8.30 -34.87
C VAL A 379 25.59 7.45 -36.12
N VAL A 380 24.76 6.44 -36.36
CA VAL A 380 24.81 5.60 -37.57
C VAL A 380 24.58 6.44 -38.84
N ALA A 381 23.59 7.35 -38.82
CA ALA A 381 23.32 8.25 -39.94
C ALA A 381 24.49 9.20 -40.22
N SER A 382 25.09 9.77 -39.19
CA SER A 382 26.27 10.64 -39.28
C SER A 382 27.50 9.91 -39.82
N LEU A 383 27.80 8.71 -39.31
CA LEU A 383 28.90 7.85 -39.77
C LEU A 383 28.74 7.43 -41.23
N ASN A 384 27.52 7.12 -41.67
CA ASN A 384 27.21 6.85 -43.07
C ASN A 384 27.42 8.10 -43.95
N ALA A 385 26.90 9.27 -43.55
CA ALA A 385 27.03 10.49 -44.35
C ALA A 385 28.50 10.93 -44.52
N THR A 386 29.29 10.87 -43.45
CA THR A 386 30.72 11.19 -43.45
C THR A 386 31.55 10.12 -44.17
N GLY A 387 31.26 8.84 -43.96
CA GLY A 387 31.91 7.72 -44.64
C GLY A 387 31.65 7.73 -46.15
N GLN A 388 30.43 8.03 -46.59
CA GLN A 388 30.09 8.16 -48.01
C GLN A 388 30.80 9.36 -48.65
N LYS A 389 30.98 10.47 -47.91
CA LYS A 389 31.77 11.61 -48.36
C LYS A 389 33.25 11.25 -48.53
N LEU A 390 33.82 10.46 -47.62
CA LEU A 390 35.20 9.96 -47.74
C LEU A 390 35.34 9.02 -48.94
N LEU A 391 34.41 8.07 -49.14
CA LEU A 391 34.37 7.18 -50.30
C LEU A 391 34.38 7.94 -51.64
N GLY A 392 33.62 9.02 -51.75
CA GLY A 392 33.59 9.86 -52.95
C GLY A 392 34.88 10.64 -53.23
N THR A 393 35.88 10.54 -52.36
CA THR A 393 37.16 11.28 -52.45
C THR A 393 38.41 10.37 -52.46
N LEU A 394 38.25 9.05 -52.33
CA LEU A 394 39.37 8.11 -52.38
C LEU A 394 39.71 7.75 -53.84
N GLU A 395 40.95 8.03 -54.26
CA GLU A 395 41.47 7.63 -55.58
C GLU A 395 41.95 6.18 -55.61
N ASN A 396 42.36 5.62 -54.45
CA ASN A 396 42.79 4.23 -54.33
C ASN A 396 41.59 3.30 -54.21
N GLN A 397 41.43 2.41 -55.19
CA GLN A 397 40.29 1.49 -55.29
C GLN A 397 40.24 0.49 -54.12
N ASP A 398 41.39 0.02 -53.62
CA ASP A 398 41.43 -0.96 -52.52
C ASP A 398 41.02 -0.34 -51.17
N GLU A 399 41.44 0.91 -50.91
CA GLU A 399 41.05 1.67 -49.72
C GLU A 399 39.55 2.01 -49.73
N ALA A 400 39.03 2.41 -50.91
CA ALA A 400 37.61 2.64 -51.10
C ALA A 400 36.79 1.36 -50.85
N ILE A 401 37.25 0.20 -51.35
CA ILE A 401 36.62 -1.10 -51.09
C ILE A 401 36.65 -1.44 -49.60
N MET A 402 37.77 -1.23 -48.90
CA MET A 402 37.88 -1.49 -47.46
C MET A 402 36.96 -0.60 -46.62
N LEU A 403 36.91 0.70 -46.91
CA LEU A 403 36.02 1.65 -46.23
C LEU A 403 34.54 1.31 -46.50
N HIS A 404 34.20 0.99 -47.75
CA HIS A 404 32.84 0.61 -48.12
C HIS A 404 32.42 -0.69 -47.42
N ARG A 405 33.30 -1.70 -47.37
CA ARG A 405 33.08 -2.94 -46.62
C ARG A 405 32.82 -2.67 -45.13
N ARG A 406 33.56 -1.74 -44.51
CA ARG A 406 33.39 -1.38 -43.08
C ARG A 406 32.04 -0.70 -42.81
N LEU A 407 31.58 0.16 -43.72
CA LEU A 407 30.25 0.78 -43.66
C LEU A 407 29.13 -0.24 -43.89
N GLU A 408 29.27 -1.12 -44.87
CA GLU A 408 28.32 -2.19 -45.17
C GLU A 408 28.22 -3.18 -43.99
N GLU A 409 29.34 -3.56 -43.37
CA GLU A 409 29.40 -4.40 -42.18
C GLU A 409 28.71 -3.75 -40.96
N MET A 410 28.96 -2.46 -40.71
CA MET A 410 28.25 -1.69 -39.68
C MET A 410 26.73 -1.67 -39.94
N ASN A 411 26.32 -1.36 -41.18
CA ASN A 411 24.91 -1.20 -41.54
C ASN A 411 24.16 -2.54 -41.55
N THR A 412 24.79 -3.63 -41.99
CA THR A 412 24.20 -4.99 -41.94
C THR A 412 24.03 -5.48 -40.50
N ARG A 413 25.03 -5.27 -39.63
CA ARG A 413 24.94 -5.57 -38.19
C ARG A 413 23.82 -4.77 -37.50
N TRP A 414 23.80 -3.46 -37.71
CA TRP A 414 22.75 -2.56 -37.20
C TRP A 414 21.33 -3.00 -37.59
N ASN A 415 21.11 -3.28 -38.89
CA ASN A 415 19.81 -3.72 -39.37
C ASN A 415 19.46 -5.13 -38.84
N THR A 416 20.43 -6.02 -38.66
CA THR A 416 20.21 -7.35 -38.06
C THR A 416 19.77 -7.24 -36.61
N LEU A 417 20.46 -6.42 -35.80
CA LEU A 417 20.09 -6.13 -34.41
C LEU A 417 18.67 -5.54 -34.30
N LYS A 418 18.35 -4.58 -35.17
CA LYS A 418 17.01 -3.97 -35.25
C LYS A 418 15.92 -5.02 -35.56
N HIS A 419 16.14 -5.91 -36.52
CA HIS A 419 15.18 -6.97 -36.86
C HIS A 419 15.03 -7.99 -35.73
N ARG A 420 16.13 -8.42 -35.08
CA ARG A 420 16.07 -9.33 -33.91
C ARG A 420 15.25 -8.74 -32.77
N SER A 421 15.47 -7.47 -32.44
CA SER A 421 14.70 -6.76 -31.40
C SER A 421 13.19 -6.74 -31.69
N ILE A 422 12.79 -6.55 -32.96
CA ILE A 422 11.37 -6.59 -33.36
C ILE A 422 10.81 -8.02 -33.25
N ALA A 423 11.57 -9.05 -33.65
CA ALA A 423 11.15 -10.44 -33.57
C ALA A 423 10.94 -10.91 -32.12
N ILE A 424 11.85 -10.55 -31.21
CA ILE A 424 11.71 -10.85 -29.77
C ILE A 424 10.48 -10.12 -29.19
N ARG A 425 10.24 -8.85 -29.56
CA ARG A 425 9.03 -8.11 -29.15
C ARG A 425 7.75 -8.85 -29.54
N SER A 426 7.63 -9.23 -30.81
CA SER A 426 6.45 -9.91 -31.35
C SER A 426 6.16 -11.25 -30.65
N ARG A 427 7.21 -12.03 -30.30
CA ARG A 427 7.06 -13.29 -29.54
C ARG A 427 6.51 -13.04 -28.12
N LEU A 428 6.97 -11.98 -27.45
CA LEU A 428 6.52 -11.63 -26.10
C LEU A 428 5.10 -11.04 -26.08
N GLU A 429 4.77 -10.18 -27.05
CA GLU A 429 3.44 -9.58 -27.21
C GLU A 429 2.38 -10.65 -27.53
N GLY A 430 2.63 -11.55 -28.48
CA GLY A 430 1.67 -12.62 -28.83
C GLY A 430 1.36 -13.59 -27.68
N ASN A 431 2.30 -13.77 -26.72
CA ASN A 431 2.02 -14.52 -25.50
C ASN A 431 1.01 -13.78 -24.61
N SER A 432 1.15 -12.45 -24.45
CA SER A 432 0.21 -11.61 -23.67
C SER A 432 -1.20 -11.53 -24.28
N GLU A 433 -1.30 -11.52 -25.61
CA GLU A 433 -2.59 -11.55 -26.32
C GLU A 433 -3.33 -12.87 -26.06
N SER A 434 -2.60 -14.00 -26.03
CA SER A 434 -3.17 -15.31 -25.72
C SER A 434 -3.76 -15.35 -24.29
N TRP A 435 -3.13 -14.69 -23.32
CA TRP A 435 -3.61 -14.60 -21.94
C TRP A 435 -4.82 -13.67 -21.81
N ASN A 436 -4.84 -12.56 -22.55
CA ASN A 436 -5.99 -11.66 -22.65
C ASN A 436 -7.22 -12.38 -23.24
N SER A 437 -7.02 -13.14 -24.32
CA SER A 437 -8.07 -13.95 -24.95
C SER A 437 -8.65 -14.99 -23.99
N LEU A 438 -7.79 -15.70 -23.25
CA LEU A 438 -8.22 -16.62 -22.20
C LEU A 438 -8.99 -15.92 -21.07
N LEU A 439 -8.54 -14.74 -20.62
CA LEU A 439 -9.24 -13.95 -19.59
C LEU A 439 -10.64 -13.52 -20.02
N LEU A 440 -10.80 -13.08 -21.27
CA LEU A 440 -12.11 -12.74 -21.84
C LEU A 440 -13.01 -13.98 -21.92
N SER A 441 -12.52 -15.10 -22.44
CA SER A 441 -13.29 -16.35 -22.52
C SER A 441 -13.73 -16.86 -21.14
N LEU A 442 -12.87 -16.76 -20.12
CA LEU A 442 -13.24 -17.09 -18.73
C LEU A 442 -14.37 -16.20 -18.20
N ARG A 443 -14.36 -14.90 -18.49
CA ARG A 443 -15.41 -13.95 -18.08
C ARG A 443 -16.74 -14.22 -18.79
N GLU A 444 -16.72 -14.44 -20.10
CA GLU A 444 -17.91 -14.82 -20.87
C GLU A 444 -18.55 -16.11 -20.34
N LEU A 445 -17.73 -17.10 -20.01
CA LEU A 445 -18.20 -18.35 -19.40
C LEU A 445 -18.77 -18.14 -17.99
N ILE A 446 -18.19 -17.25 -17.17
CA ILE A 446 -18.75 -16.88 -15.87
C ILE A 446 -20.12 -16.22 -16.03
N GLU A 447 -20.27 -15.27 -16.95
CA GLU A 447 -21.57 -14.65 -17.23
C GLU A 447 -22.59 -15.64 -17.77
N TRP A 448 -22.16 -16.59 -18.60
CA TRP A 448 -23.03 -17.66 -19.10
C TRP A 448 -23.48 -18.60 -17.97
N VAL A 449 -22.58 -18.99 -17.07
CA VAL A 449 -22.89 -19.80 -15.88
C VAL A 449 -23.83 -19.03 -14.94
N ILE A 450 -23.62 -17.73 -14.71
CA ILE A 450 -24.52 -16.89 -13.90
C ILE A 450 -25.92 -16.84 -14.54
N ARG A 451 -26.01 -16.55 -15.84
CA ARG A 451 -27.29 -16.53 -16.57
C ARG A 451 -28.02 -17.88 -16.46
N LYS A 452 -27.30 -18.99 -16.58
CA LYS A 452 -27.87 -20.33 -16.44
C LYS A 452 -28.29 -20.65 -15.01
N ASP A 453 -27.54 -20.24 -13.99
CA ASP A 453 -28.00 -20.38 -12.59
C ASP A 453 -29.24 -19.52 -12.27
N THR A 454 -29.37 -18.34 -12.88
CA THR A 454 -30.63 -17.55 -12.79
C THR A 454 -31.79 -18.23 -13.53
N GLU A 455 -31.55 -18.86 -14.68
CA GLU A 455 -32.54 -19.64 -15.41
C GLU A 455 -33.01 -20.85 -14.58
N LEU A 456 -32.08 -21.60 -13.98
CA LEU A 456 -32.37 -22.69 -13.05
C LEU A 456 -33.17 -22.23 -11.81
N THR A 457 -32.88 -21.03 -11.30
CA THR A 457 -33.68 -20.41 -10.21
C THR A 457 -35.09 -20.06 -10.69
N SER A 458 -35.22 -19.53 -11.90
CA SER A 458 -36.51 -19.10 -12.47
C SER A 458 -37.46 -20.25 -12.81
N MET A 459 -36.95 -21.47 -13.03
CA MET A 459 -37.78 -22.67 -13.22
C MET A 459 -38.58 -23.06 -11.97
N GLY A 460 -38.18 -22.56 -10.78
CA GLY A 460 -39.03 -22.52 -9.58
C GLY A 460 -39.32 -23.87 -8.92
N THR A 461 -40.12 -23.84 -7.86
CA THR A 461 -40.65 -25.04 -7.18
C THR A 461 -41.87 -25.56 -7.93
N ALA A 462 -41.88 -26.86 -8.27
CA ALA A 462 -43.07 -27.49 -8.83
C ALA A 462 -44.28 -27.34 -7.89
N ASN A 463 -45.45 -27.12 -8.48
CA ASN A 463 -46.70 -27.40 -7.79
C ASN A 463 -46.80 -28.93 -7.64
N GLY A 464 -47.25 -29.43 -6.48
CA GLY A 464 -47.26 -30.86 -6.19
C GLY A 464 -48.32 -31.69 -6.92
N ASP A 465 -48.66 -31.35 -8.17
CA ASP A 465 -49.50 -32.17 -9.06
C ASP A 465 -48.62 -33.01 -10.00
N LEU A 466 -49.08 -34.23 -10.28
CA LEU A 466 -48.31 -35.23 -11.04
C LEU A 466 -47.92 -34.73 -12.44
N THR A 467 -48.81 -33.94 -13.07
CA THR A 467 -48.64 -33.39 -14.42
C THR A 467 -47.61 -32.28 -14.51
N SER A 468 -47.57 -31.33 -13.58
CA SER A 468 -46.56 -30.26 -13.59
C SER A 468 -45.19 -30.77 -13.13
N LEU A 469 -45.14 -31.73 -12.20
CA LEU A 469 -43.91 -32.45 -11.84
C LEU A 469 -43.30 -33.20 -13.04
N ALA A 470 -44.12 -33.93 -13.81
CA ALA A 470 -43.66 -34.62 -15.02
C ALA A 470 -43.14 -33.64 -16.09
N LYS A 471 -43.78 -32.49 -16.26
CA LYS A 471 -43.31 -31.43 -17.17
C LYS A 471 -41.98 -30.84 -16.68
N MET A 472 -41.88 -30.48 -15.40
CA MET A 472 -40.65 -29.93 -14.81
C MET A 472 -39.49 -30.93 -14.86
N GLU A 473 -39.73 -32.23 -14.67
CA GLU A 473 -38.73 -33.28 -14.87
C GLU A 473 -38.18 -33.26 -16.32
N SER A 474 -39.07 -33.15 -17.33
CA SER A 474 -38.67 -33.05 -18.73
C SER A 474 -37.88 -31.76 -19.03
N ASP A 475 -38.32 -30.61 -18.53
CA ASP A 475 -37.67 -29.31 -18.73
C ASP A 475 -36.27 -29.29 -18.07
N LEU A 476 -36.13 -29.87 -16.86
CA LEU A 476 -34.84 -29.98 -16.17
C LEU A 476 -33.87 -30.98 -16.85
N ILE A 477 -34.37 -32.06 -17.46
CA ILE A 477 -33.55 -32.97 -18.27
C ILE A 477 -33.02 -32.26 -19.52
N ALA A 478 -33.87 -31.48 -20.21
CA ALA A 478 -33.46 -30.67 -21.36
C ALA A 478 -32.43 -29.60 -20.95
N TYR A 479 -32.64 -28.92 -19.82
CA TYR A 479 -31.68 -27.98 -19.26
C TYR A 479 -30.34 -28.65 -18.91
N ARG A 480 -30.37 -29.85 -18.32
CA ARG A 480 -29.14 -30.58 -17.98
C ARG A 480 -28.30 -30.91 -19.23
N ARG A 481 -28.96 -31.31 -20.32
CA ARG A 481 -28.30 -31.56 -21.61
C ARG A 481 -27.56 -30.32 -22.14
N ILE A 482 -28.13 -29.12 -21.98
CA ILE A 482 -27.46 -27.86 -22.37
C ILE A 482 -26.19 -27.61 -21.54
N LEU A 483 -26.17 -28.00 -20.26
CA LEU A 483 -24.95 -27.95 -19.45
C LEU A 483 -23.92 -28.97 -19.94
N ASP A 484 -24.30 -30.22 -20.15
CA ASP A 484 -23.38 -31.28 -20.59
C ASP A 484 -22.80 -30.97 -22.00
N GLU A 485 -23.56 -30.32 -22.89
CA GLU A 485 -23.07 -29.81 -24.20
C GLU A 485 -22.06 -28.65 -24.08
N LYS A 486 -22.12 -27.84 -23.00
CA LYS A 486 -21.15 -26.76 -22.73
C LYS A 486 -19.97 -27.16 -21.84
N GLN A 487 -20.07 -28.29 -21.15
CA GLN A 487 -19.01 -28.86 -20.31
C GLN A 487 -17.61 -28.87 -20.95
N PRO A 488 -17.40 -29.37 -22.19
CA PRO A 488 -16.04 -29.43 -22.76
C PRO A 488 -15.41 -28.04 -22.98
N VAL A 489 -16.21 -27.00 -23.22
CA VAL A 489 -15.71 -25.62 -23.41
C VAL A 489 -15.28 -25.02 -22.07
N VAL A 490 -16.05 -25.25 -21.01
CA VAL A 490 -15.72 -24.81 -19.65
C VAL A 490 -14.49 -25.55 -19.13
N GLU A 491 -14.44 -26.88 -19.29
CA GLU A 491 -13.30 -27.70 -18.85
C GLU A 491 -12.03 -27.40 -19.65
N SER A 492 -12.12 -27.09 -20.94
CA SER A 492 -10.98 -26.65 -21.75
C SER A 492 -10.39 -25.33 -21.24
N ASN A 493 -11.23 -24.30 -21.04
CA ASN A 493 -10.77 -23.00 -20.52
C ASN A 493 -10.23 -23.09 -19.10
N LEU A 494 -10.90 -23.85 -18.22
CA LEU A 494 -10.39 -24.14 -16.88
C LEU A 494 -9.07 -24.92 -16.91
N LYS A 495 -8.87 -25.83 -17.86
CA LYS A 495 -7.60 -26.55 -18.04
C LYS A 495 -6.49 -25.63 -18.52
N SER A 496 -6.73 -24.80 -19.53
CA SER A 496 -5.76 -23.79 -20.02
C SER A 496 -5.38 -22.81 -18.92
N GLY A 497 -6.37 -22.29 -18.17
CA GLY A 497 -6.14 -21.42 -17.03
C GLY A 497 -5.39 -22.10 -15.88
N ARG A 498 -5.76 -23.35 -15.53
CA ARG A 498 -5.03 -24.14 -14.53
C ARG A 498 -3.61 -24.50 -14.97
N GLN A 499 -3.36 -24.70 -16.26
CA GLN A 499 -2.01 -24.93 -16.79
C GLN A 499 -1.15 -23.68 -16.66
N LEU A 500 -1.70 -22.49 -16.94
CA LEU A 500 -1.03 -21.20 -16.75
C LEU A 500 -0.77 -20.89 -15.26
N ILE A 501 -1.71 -21.24 -14.37
CA ILE A 501 -1.55 -21.11 -12.91
C ILE A 501 -0.57 -22.15 -12.34
N ALA A 502 -0.52 -23.36 -12.89
CA ALA A 502 0.36 -24.44 -12.42
C ALA A 502 1.82 -24.27 -12.90
N SER A 503 2.09 -23.39 -13.87
CA SER A 503 3.42 -22.89 -14.19
C SER A 503 3.94 -21.82 -13.22
N GLU A 504 3.16 -21.47 -12.18
CA GLU A 504 3.51 -20.53 -11.12
C GLU A 504 3.91 -21.29 -9.83
N PRO A 505 4.97 -20.90 -9.11
CA PRO A 505 5.25 -21.43 -7.77
C PRO A 505 4.14 -21.03 -6.79
N PRO A 506 3.85 -21.83 -5.74
CA PRO A 506 3.02 -21.34 -4.65
C PRO A 506 3.75 -20.18 -3.97
N LEU A 507 3.11 -19.00 -3.90
CA LEU A 507 3.62 -17.86 -3.14
C LEU A 507 3.85 -18.29 -1.69
N SER A 508 5.12 -18.43 -1.32
CA SER A 508 5.53 -18.60 0.07
C SER A 508 5.16 -17.33 0.82
N SER A 509 4.24 -17.47 1.77
CA SER A 509 4.11 -16.48 2.84
C SER A 509 5.44 -16.31 3.56
N ASP A 510 5.68 -15.08 4.00
CA ASP A 510 6.58 -14.70 5.09
C ASP A 510 8.05 -14.37 4.75
N THR A 511 8.55 -13.34 5.45
CA THR A 511 9.92 -12.80 5.49
C THR A 511 10.50 -12.12 4.24
N SER A 512 10.39 -10.78 4.18
CA SER A 512 11.56 -9.86 4.17
C SER A 512 11.09 -8.42 3.91
N ASP A 513 10.67 -7.72 4.96
CA ASP A 513 10.36 -6.30 4.90
C ASP A 513 11.65 -5.48 5.15
N SER A 514 12.39 -5.18 4.08
CA SER A 514 13.63 -4.40 4.10
C SER A 514 14.04 -3.98 2.68
N GLU A 515 13.55 -2.83 2.22
CA GLU A 515 14.30 -1.76 1.52
C GLU A 515 13.34 -0.71 0.94
N VAL A 516 13.01 0.31 1.73
CA VAL A 516 12.48 1.59 1.23
C VAL A 516 13.49 2.67 1.58
N GLY A 517 14.20 3.18 0.57
CA GLY A 517 15.23 4.19 0.81
C GLY A 517 16.18 4.46 -0.34
N ARG A 518 15.65 4.90 -1.50
CA ARG A 518 16.20 6.07 -2.23
C ARG A 518 15.39 6.48 -3.47
N ASP A 519 15.22 7.79 -3.54
CA ASP A 519 15.27 8.69 -4.68
C ASP A 519 14.25 8.59 -5.84
N VAL A 520 13.65 9.76 -6.05
CA VAL A 520 12.77 10.16 -7.14
C VAL A 520 13.55 10.20 -8.46
N GLU A 521 13.29 9.24 -9.37
CA GLU A 521 13.28 9.40 -10.84
C GLU A 521 12.92 8.06 -11.52
N GLY A 522 11.83 7.99 -12.29
CA GLY A 522 11.54 6.81 -13.13
C GLY A 522 10.09 6.30 -13.23
N ASP A 523 9.09 7.18 -13.23
CA ASP A 523 7.65 6.81 -13.17
C ASP A 523 7.15 5.97 -14.37
N ALA A 524 7.93 5.89 -15.46
CA ALA A 524 7.59 5.09 -16.65
C ALA A 524 7.97 3.59 -16.55
N ARG A 525 8.81 3.18 -15.58
CA ARG A 525 9.30 1.79 -15.52
C ARG A 525 8.35 0.81 -14.81
N ARG A 526 7.57 1.24 -13.82
CA ARG A 526 6.69 0.36 -13.02
C ARG A 526 5.45 -0.13 -13.77
N HIS A 527 4.83 0.75 -14.58
CA HIS A 527 3.53 0.50 -15.23
C HIS A 527 3.47 -0.72 -16.17
N GLY A 528 4.62 -1.21 -16.65
CA GLY A 528 4.70 -2.40 -17.50
C GLY A 528 4.70 -3.72 -16.74
N GLU A 529 5.27 -3.75 -15.53
CA GLU A 529 5.30 -4.97 -14.69
C GLU A 529 3.94 -5.21 -14.04
N ASP A 530 3.27 -4.14 -13.61
CA ASP A 530 1.94 -4.18 -13.01
C ASP A 530 0.90 -4.79 -13.98
N SER A 531 0.87 -4.33 -15.24
CA SER A 531 -0.12 -4.80 -16.24
C SER A 531 -0.06 -6.31 -16.51
N ALA A 532 1.13 -6.90 -16.61
CA ALA A 532 1.29 -8.34 -16.82
C ALA A 532 0.92 -9.16 -15.56
N ARG A 533 1.26 -8.63 -14.37
CA ARG A 533 0.93 -9.23 -13.08
C ARG A 533 -0.58 -9.17 -12.80
N ASP A 534 -1.23 -8.06 -13.12
CA ASP A 534 -2.67 -7.87 -13.02
C ASP A 534 -3.44 -8.79 -13.96
N LEU A 535 -2.94 -9.00 -15.18
CA LEU A 535 -3.54 -9.94 -16.12
C LEU A 535 -3.52 -11.38 -15.58
N MET A 536 -2.38 -11.80 -15.02
CA MET A 536 -2.21 -13.12 -14.42
C MET A 536 -3.07 -13.31 -13.16
N MET A 537 -3.10 -12.30 -12.28
CA MET A 537 -3.99 -12.26 -11.11
C MET A 537 -5.47 -12.20 -11.52
N GLY A 538 -5.78 -11.61 -12.68
CA GLY A 538 -7.09 -11.67 -13.32
C GLY A 538 -7.47 -13.10 -13.72
N VAL A 539 -6.63 -13.77 -14.52
CA VAL A 539 -6.86 -15.17 -14.94
C VAL A 539 -6.98 -16.08 -13.72
N ARG A 540 -6.11 -15.94 -12.71
CA ARG A 540 -6.18 -16.70 -11.45
C ARG A 540 -7.53 -16.51 -10.73
N ARG A 541 -8.02 -15.28 -10.61
CA ARG A 541 -9.34 -14.98 -10.00
C ARG A 541 -10.49 -15.58 -10.79
N GLU A 542 -10.53 -15.38 -12.11
CA GLU A 542 -11.64 -15.86 -12.94
C GLU A 542 -11.61 -17.40 -13.11
N VAL A 543 -10.45 -18.07 -13.13
CA VAL A 543 -10.38 -19.55 -13.14
C VAL A 543 -11.00 -20.14 -11.87
N THR A 544 -10.67 -19.62 -10.69
CA THR A 544 -11.24 -20.08 -9.42
C THR A 544 -12.76 -19.85 -9.41
N LYS A 545 -13.19 -18.62 -9.73
CA LYS A 545 -14.60 -18.20 -9.75
C LYS A 545 -15.45 -18.98 -10.78
N LEU A 546 -14.91 -19.27 -11.97
CA LEU A 546 -15.58 -20.12 -12.96
C LEU A 546 -15.66 -21.57 -12.47
N SER A 547 -14.58 -22.10 -11.88
CA SER A 547 -14.56 -23.48 -11.39
C SER A 547 -15.56 -23.70 -10.27
N GLU A 548 -15.69 -22.76 -9.34
CA GLU A 548 -16.66 -22.80 -8.24
C GLU A 548 -18.09 -22.70 -8.78
N LYS A 549 -18.41 -21.65 -9.55
CA LYS A 549 -19.75 -21.43 -10.10
C LYS A 549 -20.20 -22.55 -11.04
N TRP A 550 -19.27 -23.15 -11.79
CA TRP A 550 -19.57 -24.29 -12.67
C TRP A 550 -19.89 -25.56 -11.88
N ALA A 551 -19.11 -25.85 -10.83
CA ALA A 551 -19.35 -26.98 -9.96
C ALA A 551 -20.70 -26.85 -9.23
N THR A 552 -20.97 -25.70 -8.61
CA THR A 552 -22.25 -25.45 -7.91
C THR A 552 -23.44 -25.51 -8.86
N LEU A 553 -23.35 -24.96 -10.08
CA LEU A 553 -24.43 -25.05 -11.05
C LEU A 553 -24.72 -26.50 -11.48
N ARG A 554 -23.68 -27.30 -11.76
CA ARG A 554 -23.84 -28.72 -12.13
C ARG A 554 -24.42 -29.56 -11.00
N GLU A 555 -23.96 -29.33 -9.77
CA GLU A 555 -24.45 -30.02 -8.59
C GLU A 555 -25.91 -29.65 -8.31
N ARG A 556 -26.24 -28.35 -8.32
CA ARG A 556 -27.60 -27.85 -8.10
C ARG A 556 -28.58 -28.35 -9.16
N ALA A 557 -28.20 -28.34 -10.44
CA ALA A 557 -28.99 -28.90 -11.52
C ALA A 557 -29.19 -30.42 -11.35
N SER A 558 -28.15 -31.17 -10.97
CA SER A 558 -28.25 -32.62 -10.74
C SER A 558 -29.13 -32.96 -9.53
N SER A 559 -28.99 -32.19 -8.45
CA SER A 559 -29.79 -32.34 -7.23
C SER A 559 -31.27 -32.04 -7.51
N MET A 560 -31.57 -30.97 -8.25
CA MET A 560 -32.93 -30.61 -8.64
C MET A 560 -33.59 -31.68 -9.54
N VAL A 561 -32.89 -32.19 -10.56
CA VAL A 561 -33.37 -33.32 -11.38
C VAL A 561 -33.68 -34.55 -10.52
N ASN A 562 -32.75 -34.93 -9.64
CA ASN A 562 -32.91 -36.10 -8.78
C ASN A 562 -34.09 -35.93 -7.80
N ASN A 563 -34.22 -34.77 -7.18
CA ASN A 563 -35.28 -34.46 -6.22
C ASN A 563 -36.66 -34.44 -6.89
N ILE A 564 -36.80 -33.80 -8.06
CA ILE A 564 -38.06 -33.76 -8.81
C ILE A 564 -38.44 -35.15 -9.35
N SER A 565 -37.50 -35.92 -9.92
CA SER A 565 -37.77 -37.30 -10.36
C SER A 565 -38.18 -38.23 -9.20
N LEU A 566 -37.55 -38.06 -8.04
CA LEU A 566 -37.87 -38.81 -6.83
C LEU A 566 -39.22 -38.40 -6.24
N ALA A 567 -39.55 -37.10 -6.26
CA ALA A 567 -40.84 -36.59 -5.83
C ALA A 567 -41.97 -37.06 -6.74
N HIS A 568 -41.81 -36.96 -8.06
CA HIS A 568 -42.77 -37.46 -9.05
C HIS A 568 -43.11 -38.94 -8.81
N LYS A 569 -42.09 -39.81 -8.65
CA LYS A 569 -42.27 -41.24 -8.35
C LYS A 569 -42.94 -41.49 -7.00
N LYS A 570 -42.55 -40.77 -5.95
CA LYS A 570 -43.13 -40.95 -4.61
C LYS A 570 -44.55 -40.40 -4.49
N LEU A 571 -44.93 -39.38 -5.26
CA LEU A 571 -46.24 -38.74 -5.14
C LEU A 571 -47.36 -39.69 -5.57
N GLY A 572 -47.14 -40.46 -6.64
CA GLY A 572 -48.06 -41.53 -7.04
C GLY A 572 -48.18 -42.66 -6.00
N VAL A 573 -47.14 -42.91 -5.19
CA VAL A 573 -47.23 -43.84 -4.05
C VAL A 573 -48.05 -43.24 -2.91
N LEU A 574 -47.78 -41.97 -2.54
CA LEU A 574 -48.53 -41.25 -1.50
C LEU A 574 -50.03 -41.15 -1.81
N GLN A 575 -50.41 -40.87 -3.07
CA GLN A 575 -51.82 -40.82 -3.46
C GLN A 575 -52.52 -42.18 -3.27
N LYS A 576 -51.82 -43.28 -3.60
CA LYS A 576 -52.36 -44.64 -3.44
C LYS A 576 -52.42 -45.10 -1.97
N THR A 577 -51.44 -44.76 -1.15
CA THR A 577 -51.45 -45.11 0.29
C THR A 577 -52.48 -44.29 1.07
N LEU A 578 -52.65 -43.01 0.71
CA LEU A 578 -53.70 -42.15 1.22
C LEU A 578 -55.10 -42.75 0.98
N GLU A 579 -55.35 -43.33 -0.21
CA GLU A 579 -56.63 -43.94 -0.57
C GLU A 579 -56.91 -45.27 0.18
N ASP A 580 -55.90 -46.11 0.38
CA ASP A 580 -56.03 -47.35 1.17
C ASP A 580 -56.36 -47.04 2.65
N VAL A 581 -55.67 -46.05 3.23
CA VAL A 581 -55.85 -45.66 4.64
C VAL A 581 -57.20 -44.96 4.84
N ASP A 582 -57.66 -44.13 3.91
CA ASP A 582 -58.97 -43.45 4.01
C ASP A 582 -60.13 -44.46 4.01
N GLY A 583 -60.09 -45.48 3.14
CA GLY A 583 -61.08 -46.56 3.13
C GLY A 583 -61.05 -47.45 4.38
N ARG A 584 -59.86 -47.70 4.95
CA ARG A 584 -59.72 -48.41 6.23
C ARG A 584 -60.21 -47.57 7.42
N LEU A 585 -60.06 -46.25 7.35
CA LEU A 585 -60.55 -45.30 8.34
C LEU A 585 -62.09 -45.22 8.33
N GLU A 586 -62.72 -45.19 7.16
CA GLU A 586 -64.19 -45.28 7.01
C GLU A 586 -64.78 -46.52 7.68
N ALA A 587 -64.17 -47.70 7.46
CA ALA A 587 -64.62 -48.94 8.07
C ALA A 587 -64.49 -48.94 9.61
N ALA A 588 -63.45 -48.29 10.14
CA ALA A 588 -63.23 -48.16 11.58
C ALA A 588 -64.20 -47.14 12.23
N GLU A 589 -64.45 -45.99 11.58
CA GLU A 589 -65.44 -45.00 12.00
C GLU A 589 -66.87 -45.59 12.02
N ALA A 590 -67.25 -46.37 11.01
CA ALA A 590 -68.52 -47.08 10.97
C ALA A 590 -68.64 -48.07 12.15
N THR A 591 -67.55 -48.76 12.51
CA THR A 591 -67.53 -49.68 13.65
C THR A 591 -67.72 -48.95 14.97
N VAL A 592 -67.04 -47.83 15.20
CA VAL A 592 -67.20 -47.03 16.43
C VAL A 592 -68.59 -46.40 16.52
N THR A 593 -69.16 -45.96 15.39
CA THR A 593 -70.52 -45.40 15.34
C THR A 593 -71.60 -46.45 15.67
N SER A 594 -71.30 -47.74 15.48
CA SER A 594 -72.20 -48.85 15.85
C SER A 594 -72.23 -49.16 17.36
N TRP A 595 -71.36 -48.56 18.16
CA TRP A 595 -71.28 -48.82 19.60
C TRP A 595 -72.43 -48.11 20.35
N GLY A 596 -73.46 -48.89 20.71
CA GLY A 596 -74.61 -48.43 21.53
C GLY A 596 -74.23 -48.00 22.97
N PRO A 597 -75.20 -47.85 23.90
CA PRO A 597 -74.89 -47.56 25.30
C PRO A 597 -74.09 -48.69 25.98
N VAL A 598 -73.25 -48.35 26.97
CA VAL A 598 -72.46 -49.35 27.72
C VAL A 598 -73.40 -50.23 28.56
N PRO A 599 -73.33 -51.57 28.49
CA PRO A 599 -74.16 -52.46 29.30
C PRO A 599 -73.94 -52.26 30.81
N GLN A 600 -75.02 -52.30 31.60
CA GLN A 600 -74.94 -52.21 33.06
C GLN A 600 -74.68 -53.58 33.74
N ASP A 601 -74.93 -54.68 33.04
CA ASP A 601 -74.61 -56.05 33.50
C ASP A 601 -73.08 -56.27 33.51
N PRO A 602 -72.46 -56.66 34.63
CA PRO A 602 -71.02 -56.87 34.73
C PRO A 602 -70.42 -57.78 33.65
N ASN A 603 -71.07 -58.89 33.31
CA ASN A 603 -70.51 -59.85 32.34
C ASN A 603 -70.52 -59.29 30.91
N LEU A 604 -71.58 -58.55 30.56
CA LEU A 604 -71.69 -57.87 29.26
C LEU A 604 -70.80 -56.62 29.21
N ALA A 605 -70.60 -55.95 30.34
CA ALA A 605 -69.64 -54.86 30.48
C ALA A 605 -68.21 -55.37 30.25
N ASP A 606 -67.79 -56.47 30.89
CA ASP A 606 -66.45 -57.06 30.69
C ASP A 606 -66.23 -57.58 29.27
N GLN A 607 -67.25 -58.18 28.65
CA GLN A 607 -67.17 -58.56 27.24
C GLN A 607 -67.08 -57.33 26.32
N HIS A 608 -67.73 -56.22 26.67
CA HIS A 608 -67.60 -54.93 25.99
C HIS A 608 -66.23 -54.26 26.26
N VAL A 609 -65.66 -54.37 27.46
CA VAL A 609 -64.26 -53.99 27.77
C VAL A 609 -63.31 -54.75 26.84
N HIS A 610 -63.48 -56.06 26.72
CA HIS A 610 -62.65 -56.92 25.88
C HIS A 610 -62.78 -56.53 24.40
N ASN A 611 -63.99 -56.31 23.89
CA ASN A 611 -64.22 -55.92 22.51
C ASN A 611 -63.63 -54.54 22.18
N VAL A 612 -63.82 -53.52 23.05
CA VAL A 612 -63.21 -52.19 22.87
C VAL A 612 -61.68 -52.25 23.00
N THR A 613 -61.15 -53.09 23.90
CA THR A 613 -59.69 -53.28 24.06
C THR A 613 -59.09 -53.95 22.83
N LYS A 614 -59.71 -55.02 22.30
CA LYS A 614 -59.29 -55.69 21.07
C LYS A 614 -59.38 -54.79 19.84
N PHE A 615 -60.40 -53.94 19.75
CA PHE A 615 -60.50 -52.93 18.69
C PHE A 615 -59.39 -51.87 18.83
N ARG A 616 -59.09 -51.43 20.06
CA ARG A 616 -57.99 -50.51 20.38
C ARG A 616 -56.60 -51.11 20.09
N GLU A 617 -56.40 -52.41 20.26
CA GLU A 617 -55.20 -53.12 19.80
C GLU A 617 -55.09 -53.08 18.27
N GLY A 618 -56.21 -53.32 17.56
CA GLY A 618 -56.30 -53.24 16.10
C GLY A 618 -56.12 -51.83 15.52
N LEU A 619 -56.35 -50.76 16.30
CA LEU A 619 -56.06 -49.38 15.88
C LEU A 619 -54.56 -49.17 15.56
N SER A 620 -53.66 -49.96 16.15
CA SER A 620 -52.20 -49.80 15.90
C SER A 620 -51.80 -50.06 14.44
N ASP A 621 -52.53 -50.89 13.70
CA ASP A 621 -52.30 -51.12 12.27
C ASP A 621 -52.91 -50.02 11.38
N LEU A 622 -53.91 -49.29 11.87
CA LEU A 622 -54.47 -48.11 11.19
C LEU A 622 -53.61 -46.87 11.48
N GLN A 623 -53.18 -46.70 12.73
CA GLN A 623 -52.19 -45.70 13.14
C GLN A 623 -50.92 -45.82 12.29
N ARG A 624 -50.36 -47.02 12.13
CA ARG A 624 -49.18 -47.24 11.27
C ARG A 624 -49.40 -46.84 9.82
N GLY A 625 -50.63 -46.94 9.31
CA GLY A 625 -51.00 -46.46 7.97
C GLY A 625 -51.09 -44.94 7.89
N VAL A 626 -51.74 -44.30 8.87
CA VAL A 626 -51.81 -42.84 8.99
C VAL A 626 -50.40 -42.24 9.17
N ASP A 627 -49.57 -42.86 10.00
CA ASP A 627 -48.18 -42.49 10.23
C ASP A 627 -47.33 -42.68 8.98
N ASP A 628 -47.47 -43.78 8.21
CA ASP A 628 -46.74 -43.97 6.94
C ASP A 628 -47.16 -42.93 5.87
N VAL A 629 -48.45 -42.60 5.78
CA VAL A 629 -48.95 -41.53 4.89
C VAL A 629 -48.44 -40.15 5.34
N ASN A 630 -48.40 -39.88 6.64
CA ASN A 630 -47.82 -38.65 7.20
C ASN A 630 -46.30 -38.57 6.99
N ASP A 631 -45.58 -39.67 7.17
CA ASP A 631 -44.14 -39.79 6.92
C ASP A 631 -43.84 -39.57 5.43
N GLN A 632 -44.63 -40.18 4.55
CA GLN A 632 -44.54 -39.98 3.10
C GLN A 632 -44.78 -38.51 2.76
N ALA A 633 -45.80 -37.87 3.33
CA ALA A 633 -46.07 -36.44 3.14
C ALA A 633 -44.97 -35.52 3.71
N ALA A 634 -44.48 -35.80 4.93
CA ALA A 634 -43.41 -35.04 5.58
C ALA A 634 -42.08 -35.14 4.80
N ARG A 635 -41.82 -36.28 4.13
CA ARG A 635 -40.68 -36.42 3.23
C ARG A 635 -40.73 -35.45 2.05
N PHE A 636 -41.89 -35.02 1.55
CA PHE A 636 -41.96 -33.97 0.52
C PHE A 636 -41.62 -32.59 1.07
N SER A 637 -42.17 -32.24 2.23
CA SER A 637 -41.84 -31.00 2.95
C SER A 637 -40.35 -30.91 3.26
N ALA A 638 -39.72 -32.01 3.69
CA ALA A 638 -38.28 -32.09 3.97
C ALA A 638 -37.38 -31.95 2.72
N HIS A 639 -37.92 -32.16 1.51
CA HIS A 639 -37.22 -31.95 0.24
C HIS A 639 -37.65 -30.65 -0.47
N ASN A 640 -38.31 -29.72 0.24
CA ASN A 640 -38.86 -28.46 -0.28
C ASN A 640 -39.80 -28.62 -1.50
N VAL A 641 -40.52 -29.74 -1.60
CA VAL A 641 -41.57 -29.93 -2.61
C VAL A 641 -42.93 -29.72 -1.94
N PRO A 642 -43.62 -28.58 -2.20
CA PRO A 642 -44.96 -28.36 -1.64
C PRO A 642 -45.96 -29.33 -2.27
N LEU A 643 -46.64 -30.13 -1.44
CA LEU A 643 -47.75 -30.97 -1.88
C LEU A 643 -48.88 -30.12 -2.48
N ALA A 644 -49.57 -30.63 -3.50
CA ALA A 644 -50.72 -29.93 -4.08
C ALA A 644 -51.77 -29.59 -2.99
N PRO A 645 -52.45 -28.43 -3.07
CA PRO A 645 -53.46 -28.03 -2.09
C PRO A 645 -54.55 -29.09 -1.86
N ASP A 646 -54.96 -29.80 -2.92
CA ASP A 646 -55.90 -30.92 -2.84
C ASP A 646 -55.36 -32.07 -1.98
N THR A 647 -54.16 -32.58 -2.28
CA THR A 647 -53.55 -33.68 -1.53
C THR A 647 -53.26 -33.29 -0.08
N SER A 648 -52.85 -32.04 0.17
CA SER A 648 -52.69 -31.49 1.52
C SER A 648 -54.03 -31.41 2.28
N THR A 649 -55.11 -30.99 1.61
CA THR A 649 -56.46 -30.95 2.20
C THR A 649 -56.98 -32.35 2.52
N ARG A 650 -56.78 -33.34 1.62
CA ARG A 650 -57.13 -34.74 1.86
C ARG A 650 -56.35 -35.31 3.06
N LEU A 651 -55.04 -35.07 3.14
CA LEU A 651 -54.20 -35.47 4.27
C LEU A 651 -54.65 -34.85 5.59
N HIS A 652 -55.00 -33.55 5.59
CA HIS A 652 -55.48 -32.87 6.79
C HIS A 652 -56.84 -33.44 7.25
N ARG A 653 -57.75 -33.72 6.32
CA ARG A 653 -59.04 -34.39 6.63
C ARG A 653 -58.83 -35.78 7.23
N LEU A 654 -57.97 -36.60 6.63
CA LEU A 654 -57.65 -37.95 7.11
C LEU A 654 -57.03 -37.92 8.52
N ASN A 655 -56.11 -36.99 8.79
CA ASN A 655 -55.54 -36.80 10.13
C ASN A 655 -56.57 -36.35 11.18
N THR A 656 -57.46 -35.43 10.82
CA THR A 656 -58.53 -34.95 11.73
C THR A 656 -59.51 -36.08 12.04
N ARG A 657 -59.91 -36.86 11.03
CA ARG A 657 -60.73 -38.06 11.17
C ARG A 657 -60.07 -39.13 12.05
N TRP A 658 -58.79 -39.45 11.79
CA TRP A 658 -58.01 -40.35 12.64
C TRP A 658 -57.99 -39.90 14.10
N LYS A 659 -57.68 -38.62 14.37
CA LYS A 659 -57.67 -38.09 15.74
C LYS A 659 -59.04 -38.19 16.41
N ASN A 660 -60.11 -37.87 15.70
CA ASN A 660 -61.47 -37.97 16.21
C ASN A 660 -61.85 -39.42 16.54
N LEU A 661 -61.45 -40.38 15.68
CA LEU A 661 -61.62 -41.81 15.92
C LEU A 661 -60.80 -42.28 17.13
N GLU A 662 -59.53 -41.90 17.20
CA GLU A 662 -58.62 -42.24 18.30
C GLU A 662 -59.13 -41.68 19.64
N THR A 663 -59.61 -40.44 19.69
CA THR A 663 -60.22 -39.87 20.90
C THR A 663 -61.52 -40.58 21.25
N ALA A 664 -62.41 -40.85 20.29
CA ALA A 664 -63.66 -41.56 20.55
C ALA A 664 -63.42 -42.97 21.12
N VAL A 665 -62.43 -43.71 20.60
CA VAL A 665 -62.06 -45.04 21.10
C VAL A 665 -61.35 -44.97 22.44
N ASN A 666 -60.41 -44.03 22.64
CA ASN A 666 -59.72 -43.89 23.92
C ASN A 666 -60.64 -43.38 25.03
N ASP A 667 -61.60 -42.50 24.74
CA ASP A 667 -62.56 -42.03 25.73
C ASP A 667 -63.61 -43.09 26.05
N ARG A 668 -64.07 -43.86 25.04
CA ARG A 668 -64.87 -45.07 25.27
C ARG A 668 -64.10 -46.09 26.12
N TRP A 669 -62.81 -46.29 25.85
CA TRP A 669 -61.95 -47.17 26.65
C TRP A 669 -61.75 -46.61 28.07
N ARG A 670 -61.49 -45.31 28.26
CA ARG A 670 -61.36 -44.67 29.58
C ARG A 670 -62.66 -44.77 30.40
N HIS A 671 -63.82 -44.57 29.78
CA HIS A 671 -65.11 -44.70 30.45
C HIS A 671 -65.39 -46.13 30.94
N VAL A 672 -64.71 -47.12 30.34
CA VAL A 672 -64.87 -48.55 30.58
C VAL A 672 -63.73 -49.14 31.43
N ALA A 673 -62.51 -48.62 31.32
CA ALA A 673 -61.28 -49.05 32.01
C ALA A 673 -60.91 -48.16 33.20
N GLY A 674 -61.47 -46.95 33.31
CA GLY A 674 -61.30 -46.01 34.45
C GLY A 674 -61.84 -46.52 35.79
N ARG A 675 -62.32 -47.77 35.83
CA ARG A 675 -62.56 -48.54 37.06
C ARG A 675 -61.28 -49.24 37.59
N SER A 676 -60.13 -49.12 36.92
CA SER A 676 -58.91 -49.83 37.31
C SER A 676 -57.60 -49.11 36.92
N ARG A 677 -57.10 -48.23 37.81
CA ARG A 677 -55.68 -48.04 38.22
C ARG A 677 -55.45 -46.68 38.86
N ASP A 678 -55.20 -46.68 40.18
CA ASP A 678 -54.86 -45.49 40.95
C ASP A 678 -53.34 -45.20 40.94
N VAL A 679 -52.96 -44.02 40.47
CA VAL A 679 -51.76 -43.30 40.95
C VAL A 679 -52.18 -41.85 41.15
N THR A 680 -52.44 -41.46 42.39
CA THR A 680 -52.90 -40.10 42.73
C THR A 680 -51.71 -39.14 42.74
N PRO A 681 -51.75 -38.02 41.99
CA PRO A 681 -50.73 -36.97 42.10
C PRO A 681 -50.66 -36.42 43.53
N LEU A 682 -49.48 -35.96 43.97
CA LEU A 682 -49.37 -35.24 45.24
C LEU A 682 -50.23 -33.98 45.18
N THR A 683 -51.26 -33.94 46.01
CA THR A 683 -52.15 -32.78 46.13
C THR A 683 -51.41 -31.59 46.75
N ALA A 684 -51.91 -30.37 46.52
CA ALA A 684 -51.33 -29.16 47.12
C ALA A 684 -51.22 -29.25 48.64
N ALA A 685 -52.16 -29.93 49.31
CA ALA A 685 -52.12 -30.19 50.75
C ALA A 685 -50.99 -31.14 51.19
N GLN A 686 -50.60 -32.12 50.35
CA GLN A 686 -49.48 -33.01 50.63
C GLN A 686 -48.12 -32.36 50.35
N LEU A 687 -48.06 -31.36 49.47
CA LEU A 687 -46.88 -30.52 49.27
C LEU A 687 -46.76 -29.42 50.31
N ALA A 688 -47.87 -28.95 50.89
CA ALA A 688 -47.83 -28.00 52.02
C ALA A 688 -47.11 -28.57 53.25
N SER A 689 -47.04 -29.91 53.40
CA SER A 689 -46.26 -30.58 54.45
C SER A 689 -44.76 -30.70 54.14
N SER A 690 -44.21 -30.00 53.14
CA SER A 690 -42.77 -29.91 52.93
C SER A 690 -42.09 -28.99 53.96
N VAL A 691 -42.85 -28.07 54.56
CA VAL A 691 -42.37 -27.10 55.54
C VAL A 691 -43.01 -27.29 56.92
N GLU A 692 -42.24 -26.99 57.97
CA GLU A 692 -42.68 -27.00 59.36
C GLU A 692 -43.00 -25.56 59.84
N GLN A 693 -43.90 -25.42 60.82
CA GLN A 693 -44.18 -24.11 61.43
C GLN A 693 -42.90 -23.48 62.00
N PRO A 694 -42.63 -22.17 61.79
CA PRO A 694 -43.57 -21.12 61.36
C PRO A 694 -43.68 -20.90 59.84
N TRP A 695 -43.17 -21.82 59.02
CA TRP A 695 -43.19 -21.66 57.57
C TRP A 695 -44.48 -22.20 56.93
N GLU A 696 -44.94 -21.51 55.90
CA GLU A 696 -46.04 -21.94 55.02
C GLU A 696 -45.58 -21.94 53.56
N ARG A 697 -45.98 -22.97 52.80
CA ARG A 697 -45.74 -23.07 51.36
C ARG A 697 -46.96 -22.58 50.59
N ALA A 698 -46.79 -21.50 49.86
CA ALA A 698 -47.80 -20.93 48.97
C ALA A 698 -47.39 -21.07 47.49
N VAL A 699 -48.29 -20.70 46.57
CA VAL A 699 -48.10 -20.84 45.12
C VAL A 699 -48.57 -19.57 44.42
N ALA A 700 -47.72 -19.00 43.56
CA ALA A 700 -48.02 -17.78 42.80
C ALA A 700 -48.94 -18.05 41.58
N ASN A 701 -49.41 -16.99 40.93
CA ASN A 701 -50.33 -17.09 39.78
C ASN A 701 -49.79 -17.98 38.65
N ASN A 702 -48.49 -17.89 38.38
CA ASN A 702 -47.74 -18.70 37.41
C ASN A 702 -47.35 -20.11 37.91
N LYS A 703 -47.93 -20.56 39.03
CA LYS A 703 -47.71 -21.88 39.67
C LYS A 703 -46.32 -22.09 40.29
N VAL A 704 -45.47 -21.07 40.35
CA VAL A 704 -44.18 -21.13 41.08
C VAL A 704 -44.43 -21.17 42.60
N PRO A 705 -43.82 -22.08 43.38
CA PRO A 705 -43.91 -22.09 44.83
C PRO A 705 -43.10 -20.95 45.46
N TYR A 706 -43.62 -20.41 46.56
CA TYR A 706 -42.90 -19.49 47.45
C TYR A 706 -43.23 -19.82 48.91
N TYR A 707 -42.40 -19.33 49.83
CA TYR A 707 -42.43 -19.72 51.24
C TYR A 707 -42.58 -18.48 52.13
N ILE A 708 -43.52 -18.55 53.07
CA ILE A 708 -43.86 -17.45 53.99
C ILE A 708 -43.37 -17.86 55.37
N ASN A 709 -42.55 -17.02 56.01
CA ASN A 709 -42.16 -17.20 57.42
C ASN A 709 -43.07 -16.34 58.31
N HIS A 710 -44.07 -16.95 58.95
CA HIS A 710 -45.02 -16.24 59.81
C HIS A 710 -44.40 -15.67 61.10
N ALA A 711 -43.22 -16.15 61.52
CA ALA A 711 -42.53 -15.61 62.70
C ALA A 711 -41.67 -14.37 62.38
N GLN A 712 -41.26 -14.20 61.11
CA GLN A 712 -40.47 -13.06 60.64
C GLN A 712 -41.26 -12.10 59.73
N GLU A 713 -42.47 -12.47 59.33
CA GLU A 713 -43.34 -11.75 58.39
C GLU A 713 -42.66 -11.51 57.01
N THR A 714 -41.81 -12.45 56.59
CA THR A 714 -40.99 -12.38 55.38
C THR A 714 -41.35 -13.48 54.39
N THR A 715 -41.30 -13.16 53.09
CA THR A 715 -41.52 -14.11 51.99
C THR A 715 -40.21 -14.41 51.27
N TYR A 716 -40.01 -15.66 50.90
CA TYR A 716 -38.80 -16.16 50.24
C TYR A 716 -39.17 -17.04 49.04
N TRP A 717 -38.36 -16.98 47.99
CA TRP A 717 -38.47 -17.90 46.86
C TRP A 717 -37.78 -19.25 47.10
N ASP A 718 -36.85 -19.30 48.04
CA ASP A 718 -36.10 -20.49 48.39
C ASP A 718 -36.72 -21.19 49.59
N HIS A 719 -36.78 -22.53 49.53
CA HIS A 719 -37.32 -23.34 50.62
C HIS A 719 -36.42 -23.18 51.88
N PRO A 720 -36.94 -23.15 53.12
CA PRO A 720 -36.12 -22.95 54.32
C PRO A 720 -34.94 -23.94 54.42
N GLU A 721 -35.20 -25.24 54.24
CA GLU A 721 -34.14 -26.27 54.14
C GLU A 721 -33.16 -26.09 52.96
N MET A 722 -33.55 -25.39 51.88
CA MET A 722 -32.64 -25.00 50.79
C MET A 722 -31.75 -23.82 51.19
N VAL A 723 -32.29 -22.82 51.91
CA VAL A 723 -31.49 -21.71 52.48
C VAL A 723 -30.44 -22.27 53.44
N THR A 724 -30.86 -23.09 54.42
CA THR A 724 -29.94 -23.78 55.35
C THR A 724 -28.91 -24.65 54.62
N LEU A 725 -29.29 -25.34 53.55
CA LEU A 725 -28.34 -26.06 52.70
C LEU A 725 -27.33 -25.10 52.08
N MET A 726 -27.77 -24.04 51.39
CA MET A 726 -26.90 -23.08 50.70
C MET A 726 -25.93 -22.38 51.66
N ASP A 727 -26.37 -22.05 52.88
CA ASP A 727 -25.50 -21.53 53.94
C ASP A 727 -24.43 -22.58 54.34
N SER A 728 -24.81 -23.84 54.55
CA SER A 728 -23.85 -24.92 54.83
C SER A 728 -22.88 -25.20 53.67
N LEU A 729 -23.25 -24.87 52.42
CA LEU A 729 -22.34 -24.95 51.28
C LEU A 729 -21.25 -23.85 51.33
N ALA A 730 -21.48 -22.74 52.05
CA ALA A 730 -20.49 -21.68 52.22
C ALA A 730 -19.29 -22.13 53.06
N ASP A 731 -19.47 -23.06 54.01
CA ASP A 731 -18.38 -23.65 54.79
C ASP A 731 -17.32 -24.34 53.90
N LEU A 732 -17.73 -24.85 52.75
CA LEU A 732 -16.84 -25.49 51.77
C LEU A 732 -15.97 -24.48 51.00
N ASN A 733 -16.16 -23.17 51.17
CA ASN A 733 -15.37 -22.13 50.51
C ASN A 733 -13.87 -22.17 50.86
N HIS A 734 -13.48 -22.80 51.97
CA HIS A 734 -12.07 -23.04 52.32
C HIS A 734 -11.32 -23.92 51.31
N ILE A 735 -12.03 -24.71 50.47
CA ILE A 735 -11.41 -25.58 49.47
C ILE A 735 -10.78 -24.72 48.37
N LYS A 736 -9.45 -24.74 48.32
CA LYS A 736 -8.61 -23.87 47.48
C LYS A 736 -8.80 -24.09 45.98
N PHE A 737 -9.09 -25.33 45.58
CA PHE A 737 -9.24 -25.70 44.17
C PHE A 737 -10.72 -25.71 43.76
N SER A 738 -11.11 -24.79 42.90
CA SER A 738 -12.49 -24.60 42.43
C SER A 738 -13.18 -25.89 42.00
N ALA A 739 -12.56 -26.69 41.12
CA ALA A 739 -13.15 -27.94 40.63
C ALA A 739 -13.51 -28.93 41.76
N TYR A 740 -12.71 -28.99 42.84
CA TYR A 740 -13.03 -29.83 44.01
C TYR A 740 -14.02 -29.17 44.97
N ARG A 741 -14.01 -27.84 45.07
CA ARG A 741 -14.97 -27.07 45.87
C ARG A 741 -16.38 -27.20 45.29
N THR A 742 -16.55 -26.90 44.00
CA THR A 742 -17.81 -27.09 43.28
C THR A 742 -18.30 -28.54 43.39
N ALA A 743 -17.41 -29.51 43.18
CA ALA A 743 -17.74 -30.93 43.32
C ALA A 743 -18.18 -31.31 44.75
N SER A 744 -17.55 -30.76 45.78
CA SER A 744 -17.91 -31.01 47.19
C SER A 744 -19.27 -30.39 47.53
N LYS A 745 -19.51 -29.15 47.09
CA LYS A 745 -20.81 -28.46 47.21
C LYS A 745 -21.92 -29.24 46.51
N LEU A 746 -21.69 -29.63 45.26
CA LEU A 746 -22.63 -30.46 44.50
C LEU A 746 -22.84 -31.84 45.14
N ARG A 747 -21.82 -32.46 45.76
CA ARG A 747 -21.99 -33.74 46.46
C ARG A 747 -22.88 -33.61 47.70
N ALA A 748 -22.74 -32.53 48.47
CA ALA A 748 -23.62 -32.24 49.61
C ALA A 748 -25.08 -32.01 49.14
N MET A 749 -25.27 -31.19 48.10
CA MET A 749 -26.56 -30.94 47.49
C MET A 749 -27.20 -32.21 46.89
N GLN A 750 -26.42 -33.03 46.17
CA GLN A 750 -26.85 -34.32 45.59
C GLN A 750 -27.41 -35.28 46.65
N LYS A 751 -26.81 -35.30 47.86
CA LYS A 751 -27.28 -36.09 49.00
C LYS A 751 -28.54 -35.51 49.64
N LYS A 752 -28.58 -34.20 49.90
CA LYS A 752 -29.75 -33.52 50.50
C LYS A 752 -30.99 -33.64 49.61
N LEU A 753 -30.80 -33.67 48.29
CA LEU A 753 -31.84 -33.92 47.29
C LEU A 753 -32.12 -35.43 47.03
N ALA A 754 -31.41 -36.36 47.68
CA ALA A 754 -31.48 -37.82 47.43
C ALA A 754 -31.26 -38.27 45.95
N LEU A 755 -30.79 -37.39 45.07
CA LEU A 755 -30.50 -37.70 43.67
C LEU A 755 -29.34 -38.69 43.50
N ASP A 756 -28.49 -38.87 44.53
CA ASP A 756 -27.46 -39.90 44.54
C ASP A 756 -28.01 -41.33 44.72
N GLN A 757 -29.32 -41.49 44.95
CA GLN A 757 -30.02 -42.78 44.93
C GLN A 757 -30.75 -43.03 43.59
N ALA A 758 -31.15 -41.96 42.88
CA ALA A 758 -31.80 -42.04 41.57
C ALA A 758 -30.85 -42.62 40.51
N SER A 759 -31.05 -43.85 40.05
CA SER A 759 -30.21 -44.41 38.97
C SER A 759 -30.50 -43.73 37.63
N LEU A 760 -29.49 -43.62 36.75
CA LEU A 760 -29.67 -43.05 35.41
C LEU A 760 -30.80 -43.75 34.65
N GLN A 761 -30.90 -45.08 34.77
CA GLN A 761 -31.97 -45.87 34.15
C GLN A 761 -33.36 -45.49 34.72
N MET A 762 -33.49 -45.44 36.05
CA MET A 762 -34.75 -45.04 36.71
C MET A 762 -35.19 -43.63 36.28
N VAL A 763 -34.25 -42.69 36.19
CA VAL A 763 -34.52 -41.32 35.71
C VAL A 763 -34.96 -41.32 34.24
N THR A 764 -34.36 -42.15 33.38
CA THR A 764 -34.80 -42.26 31.98
C THR A 764 -36.15 -42.92 31.81
N ASP A 765 -36.46 -43.95 32.60
CA ASP A 765 -37.75 -44.66 32.54
C ASP A 765 -38.89 -43.72 32.95
N VAL A 766 -38.70 -42.93 34.02
CA VAL A 766 -39.66 -41.90 34.45
C VAL A 766 -39.85 -40.82 33.38
N PHE A 767 -38.80 -40.37 32.69
CA PHE A 767 -38.96 -39.42 31.58
C PHE A 767 -39.72 -39.99 30.38
N ASP A 768 -39.50 -41.27 30.06
CA ASP A 768 -40.18 -41.92 28.94
C ASP A 768 -41.67 -42.19 29.26
N GLU A 769 -42.00 -42.56 30.52
CA GLU A 769 -43.38 -42.74 31.01
C GLU A 769 -44.21 -41.45 30.98
N HIS A 770 -43.60 -40.31 31.35
CA HIS A 770 -44.25 -38.99 31.28
C HIS A 770 -44.16 -38.33 29.89
N GLY A 771 -43.79 -39.10 28.85
CA GLY A 771 -43.80 -38.63 27.45
C GLY A 771 -42.74 -37.58 27.12
N LEU A 772 -41.74 -37.36 27.98
CA LEU A 772 -40.68 -36.36 27.78
C LEU A 772 -39.58 -36.82 26.80
N ARG A 773 -39.73 -37.98 26.17
CA ARG A 773 -38.79 -38.52 25.18
C ARG A 773 -38.87 -37.72 23.86
N GLY A 774 -37.73 -37.20 23.40
CA GLY A 774 -37.64 -36.47 22.12
C GLY A 774 -38.19 -35.04 22.13
N GLN A 775 -38.89 -34.61 23.19
CA GLN A 775 -39.51 -33.27 23.28
C GLN A 775 -38.58 -32.21 23.89
N ASN A 776 -37.28 -32.24 23.61
CA ASN A 776 -36.28 -31.48 24.40
C ASN A 776 -36.41 -29.95 24.30
N ASP A 777 -36.93 -29.41 23.19
CA ASP A 777 -37.20 -27.97 23.01
C ASP A 777 -38.56 -27.51 23.58
N ARG A 778 -39.43 -28.42 24.03
CA ARG A 778 -40.71 -28.08 24.67
C ARG A 778 -40.46 -27.42 26.03
N LEU A 779 -41.32 -26.47 26.40
CA LEU A 779 -41.41 -25.96 27.77
C LEU A 779 -42.28 -26.89 28.63
N ILE A 780 -41.77 -27.29 29.78
CA ILE A 780 -42.48 -27.98 30.85
C ILE A 780 -42.81 -26.96 31.95
N ASP A 781 -44.02 -27.02 32.50
CA ASP A 781 -44.45 -26.12 33.58
C ASP A 781 -44.21 -26.73 34.97
N VAL A 782 -44.37 -25.94 36.02
CA VAL A 782 -44.14 -26.40 37.40
C VAL A 782 -45.04 -27.59 37.79
N SER A 783 -46.26 -27.67 37.28
CA SER A 783 -47.21 -28.75 37.61
C SER A 783 -46.73 -30.08 37.02
N ASP A 784 -46.37 -30.08 35.74
CA ASP A 784 -45.79 -31.23 35.05
C ASP A 784 -44.45 -31.64 35.69
N MET A 785 -43.59 -30.68 36.06
CA MET A 785 -42.34 -30.95 36.79
C MET A 785 -42.61 -31.67 38.13
N VAL A 786 -43.59 -31.21 38.92
CA VAL A 786 -43.98 -31.83 40.20
C VAL A 786 -44.48 -33.25 39.99
N ILE A 787 -45.28 -33.53 38.96
CA ILE A 787 -45.78 -34.89 38.67
C ILE A 787 -44.63 -35.84 38.35
N VAL A 788 -43.67 -35.41 37.53
CA VAL A 788 -42.49 -36.20 37.16
C VAL A 788 -41.59 -36.45 38.37
N LEU A 789 -41.31 -35.42 39.17
CA LEU A 789 -40.49 -35.52 40.38
C LEU A 789 -41.16 -36.39 41.46
N SER A 790 -42.48 -36.27 41.64
CA SER A 790 -43.25 -37.12 42.57
C SER A 790 -43.15 -38.60 42.19
N THR A 791 -43.19 -38.89 40.89
CA THR A 791 -43.01 -40.27 40.37
C THR A 791 -41.60 -40.79 40.64
N LEU A 792 -40.58 -39.95 40.41
CA LEU A 792 -39.18 -40.28 40.68
C LEU A 792 -38.92 -40.55 42.18
N TYR A 793 -39.34 -39.63 43.06
CA TYR A 793 -39.16 -39.81 44.50
C TYR A 793 -40.05 -40.90 45.09
N GLY A 794 -41.22 -41.18 44.51
CA GLY A 794 -42.04 -42.34 44.87
C GLY A 794 -41.31 -43.68 44.62
N ARG A 795 -40.55 -43.80 43.52
CA ARG A 795 -39.67 -44.96 43.27
C ARG A 795 -38.51 -45.02 44.25
N ILE A 796 -37.84 -43.90 44.51
CA ILE A 796 -36.71 -43.84 45.45
C ILE A 796 -37.17 -44.18 46.88
N ALA A 797 -38.34 -43.67 47.31
CA ALA A 797 -38.93 -43.95 48.61
C ALA A 797 -39.39 -45.41 48.76
N SER A 798 -39.78 -46.06 47.65
CA SER A 798 -40.11 -47.49 47.63
C SER A 798 -38.89 -48.38 47.92
N ASP A 799 -37.71 -48.00 47.40
CA ASP A 799 -36.44 -48.67 47.69
C ASP A 799 -35.84 -48.25 49.05
N ARG A 800 -36.13 -47.02 49.52
CA ARG A 800 -35.63 -46.45 50.78
C ARG A 800 -36.66 -45.54 51.47
N PRO A 801 -37.40 -46.04 52.48
CA PRO A 801 -38.46 -45.27 53.15
C PRO A 801 -37.98 -44.08 54.00
N GLU A 802 -36.67 -43.88 54.14
CA GLU A 802 -36.06 -42.70 54.78
C GLU A 802 -36.25 -41.40 53.95
N VAL A 803 -36.61 -41.52 52.67
CA VAL A 803 -36.76 -40.38 51.75
C VAL A 803 -38.18 -39.83 51.81
N VAL A 804 -38.34 -38.64 52.42
CA VAL A 804 -39.64 -37.94 52.52
C VAL A 804 -40.02 -37.33 51.16
N THR A 805 -40.90 -38.02 50.43
CA THR A 805 -41.26 -37.70 49.04
C THR A 805 -41.72 -36.26 48.83
N SER A 806 -42.52 -35.68 49.74
CA SER A 806 -43.03 -34.30 49.62
C SER A 806 -41.89 -33.27 49.72
N LEU A 807 -41.06 -33.38 50.76
CA LEU A 807 -39.89 -32.53 50.98
C LEU A 807 -38.86 -32.64 49.83
N THR A 808 -38.47 -33.86 49.42
CA THR A 808 -37.44 -34.01 48.37
C THR A 808 -37.95 -33.60 46.99
N THR A 809 -39.24 -33.77 46.70
CA THR A 809 -39.86 -33.24 45.47
C THR A 809 -39.76 -31.71 45.44
N ASP A 810 -40.14 -31.05 46.54
CA ASP A 810 -40.18 -29.58 46.63
C ASP A 810 -38.77 -28.97 46.63
N LEU A 811 -37.82 -29.56 47.36
CA LEU A 811 -36.40 -29.16 47.35
C LEU A 811 -35.75 -29.34 45.97
N CYS A 812 -36.05 -30.43 45.26
CA CYS A 812 -35.50 -30.69 43.94
C CYS A 812 -36.06 -29.73 42.89
N LEU A 813 -37.37 -29.45 42.96
CA LEU A 813 -38.02 -28.40 42.16
C LEU A 813 -37.39 -27.03 42.44
N ASN A 814 -37.24 -26.65 43.72
CA ASN A 814 -36.66 -25.38 44.11
C ASN A 814 -35.23 -25.22 43.58
N TRP A 815 -34.40 -26.26 43.69
CA TRP A 815 -33.06 -26.27 43.09
C TRP A 815 -33.09 -26.12 41.55
N LEU A 816 -33.94 -26.87 40.85
CA LEU A 816 -34.04 -26.81 39.39
C LEU A 816 -34.47 -25.41 38.90
N LEU A 817 -35.45 -24.80 39.58
CA LEU A 817 -35.87 -23.43 39.28
C LEU A 817 -34.74 -22.44 39.57
N ASN A 818 -33.96 -22.61 40.64
CA ASN A 818 -32.83 -21.74 40.93
C ASN A 818 -31.75 -21.79 39.83
N VAL A 819 -31.48 -22.97 39.28
CA VAL A 819 -30.47 -23.15 38.23
C VAL A 819 -30.95 -22.67 36.85
N TYR A 820 -32.21 -22.95 36.47
CA TYR A 820 -32.68 -22.80 35.09
C TYR A 820 -33.83 -21.82 34.88
N ASP A 821 -34.54 -21.41 35.93
CA ASP A 821 -35.64 -20.43 35.90
C ASP A 821 -35.44 -19.37 37.00
N SER A 822 -34.25 -18.75 37.01
CA SER A 822 -33.90 -17.69 37.98
C SER A 822 -34.81 -16.45 37.90
N GLN A 823 -35.53 -16.27 36.79
CA GLN A 823 -36.57 -15.24 36.59
C GLN A 823 -37.95 -15.65 37.14
N ARG A 824 -38.09 -16.87 37.67
CA ARG A 824 -39.35 -17.41 38.23
C ARG A 824 -40.52 -17.34 37.26
N THR A 825 -40.30 -17.65 35.98
CA THR A 825 -41.34 -17.67 34.94
C THR A 825 -42.35 -18.80 35.15
N GLY A 826 -41.96 -19.88 35.82
CA GLY A 826 -42.76 -21.10 35.97
C GLY A 826 -42.64 -22.06 34.78
N GLN A 827 -41.74 -21.80 33.84
CA GLN A 827 -41.51 -22.61 32.65
C GLN A 827 -40.02 -22.90 32.46
N MET A 828 -39.68 -24.14 32.11
CA MET A 828 -38.30 -24.55 31.82
C MET A 828 -38.29 -25.44 30.58
N ARG A 829 -37.21 -25.43 29.79
CA ARG A 829 -37.05 -26.38 28.68
C ARG A 829 -36.88 -27.81 29.20
N VAL A 830 -37.54 -28.77 28.55
CA VAL A 830 -37.37 -30.21 28.84
C VAL A 830 -35.91 -30.63 28.76
N LEU A 831 -35.11 -30.06 27.85
CA LEU A 831 -33.65 -30.26 27.81
C LEU A 831 -32.98 -29.93 29.16
N SER A 832 -33.20 -28.72 29.67
CA SER A 832 -32.58 -28.19 30.88
C SER A 832 -33.01 -28.99 32.12
N PHE A 833 -34.30 -29.33 32.22
CA PHE A 833 -34.85 -30.21 33.26
C PHE A 833 -34.17 -31.58 33.28
N ARG A 834 -34.01 -32.22 32.11
CA ARG A 834 -33.35 -33.53 31.99
C ARG A 834 -31.85 -33.44 32.28
N VAL A 835 -31.17 -32.39 31.83
CA VAL A 835 -29.74 -32.16 32.09
C VAL A 835 -29.47 -31.99 33.58
N GLY A 836 -30.25 -31.16 34.28
CA GLY A 836 -30.11 -30.96 35.73
C GLY A 836 -30.19 -32.25 36.53
N LEU A 837 -31.25 -33.04 36.30
CA LEU A 837 -31.44 -34.33 36.98
C LEU A 837 -30.34 -35.35 36.62
N VAL A 838 -29.93 -35.45 35.34
CA VAL A 838 -28.89 -36.39 34.92
C VAL A 838 -27.49 -35.99 35.41
N CYS A 839 -27.18 -34.70 35.53
CA CYS A 839 -25.92 -34.26 36.14
C CYS A 839 -25.76 -34.80 37.57
N LEU A 840 -26.84 -34.79 38.37
CA LEU A 840 -26.83 -35.20 39.78
C LEU A 840 -27.30 -36.64 40.06
N CYS A 841 -27.85 -37.39 39.11
CA CYS A 841 -28.25 -38.79 39.35
C CYS A 841 -27.07 -39.73 39.66
N LYS A 842 -27.33 -40.98 40.05
CA LYS A 842 -26.34 -42.07 40.14
C LYS A 842 -26.15 -42.76 38.79
N GLY A 843 -24.91 -43.00 38.36
CA GLY A 843 -24.59 -43.73 37.12
C GLY A 843 -23.12 -43.59 36.74
N HIS A 844 -22.65 -44.30 35.71
CA HIS A 844 -21.27 -44.11 35.25
C HIS A 844 -21.13 -42.79 34.47
N LEU A 845 -20.04 -42.07 34.69
CA LEU A 845 -19.77 -40.77 34.08
C LEU A 845 -19.85 -40.80 32.53
N GLU A 846 -19.32 -41.86 31.91
CA GLU A 846 -19.34 -42.02 30.45
C GLU A 846 -20.75 -42.31 29.90
N GLU A 847 -21.61 -42.97 30.68
CA GLU A 847 -23.02 -43.21 30.33
C GLU A 847 -23.83 -41.91 30.38
N LYS A 848 -23.59 -41.07 31.40
CA LYS A 848 -24.16 -39.72 31.48
C LYS A 848 -23.77 -38.89 30.28
N TYR A 849 -22.48 -38.86 29.92
CA TYR A 849 -22.03 -38.13 28.72
C TYR A 849 -22.64 -38.67 27.42
N ARG A 850 -22.78 -39.99 27.26
CA ARG A 850 -23.51 -40.59 26.13
C ARG A 850 -24.97 -40.17 26.10
N TYR A 851 -25.64 -40.13 27.25
CA TYR A 851 -27.04 -39.72 27.35
C TYR A 851 -27.21 -38.23 27.02
N MET A 852 -26.40 -37.37 27.62
CA MET A 852 -26.39 -35.92 27.36
C MET A 852 -26.14 -35.61 25.89
N PHE A 853 -25.19 -36.30 25.24
CA PHE A 853 -24.99 -36.19 23.79
C PHE A 853 -26.24 -36.63 23.00
N ARG A 854 -26.88 -37.74 23.41
CA ARG A 854 -28.11 -38.23 22.77
C ARG A 854 -29.29 -37.26 22.89
N LEU A 855 -29.35 -36.41 23.91
CA LEU A 855 -30.40 -35.38 24.04
C LEU A 855 -30.30 -34.30 22.95
N ILE A 856 -29.09 -33.99 22.49
CA ILE A 856 -28.85 -32.93 21.49
C ILE A 856 -28.52 -33.46 20.09
N ALA A 857 -28.40 -34.77 19.93
CA ALA A 857 -28.13 -35.38 18.63
C ALA A 857 -29.39 -35.36 17.74
N ASP A 858 -29.19 -35.10 16.45
CA ASP A 858 -30.23 -35.18 15.44
C ASP A 858 -30.63 -36.66 15.14
N PRO A 859 -31.64 -36.92 14.28
CA PRO A 859 -32.02 -38.28 13.89
C PRO A 859 -30.88 -39.10 13.26
N ASN A 860 -29.87 -38.44 12.68
CA ASN A 860 -28.67 -39.04 12.09
C ASN A 860 -27.56 -39.31 13.12
N ARG A 861 -27.79 -38.98 14.40
CA ARG A 861 -26.86 -39.07 15.55
C ARG A 861 -25.70 -38.06 15.49
N LEU A 862 -25.89 -36.96 14.77
CA LEU A 862 -24.93 -35.87 14.60
C LEU A 862 -25.32 -34.65 15.45
N VAL A 863 -24.30 -33.91 15.90
CA VAL A 863 -24.44 -32.68 16.69
C VAL A 863 -23.67 -31.55 16.01
N ASP A 864 -24.33 -30.43 15.75
CA ASP A 864 -23.72 -29.19 15.26
C ASP A 864 -23.22 -28.30 16.42
N GLN A 865 -22.48 -27.23 16.07
CA GLN A 865 -21.88 -26.32 17.05
C GLN A 865 -22.92 -25.65 17.97
N ARG A 866 -24.08 -25.26 17.43
CA ARG A 866 -25.19 -24.64 18.19
C ARG A 866 -25.76 -25.63 19.21
N LYS A 867 -26.06 -26.87 18.80
CA LYS A 867 -26.61 -27.91 19.68
C LYS A 867 -25.65 -28.28 20.80
N LEU A 868 -24.34 -28.37 20.51
CA LEU A 868 -23.32 -28.53 21.56
C LEU A 868 -23.29 -27.33 22.50
N GLY A 869 -23.36 -26.11 21.96
CA GLY A 869 -23.41 -24.87 22.74
C GLY A 869 -24.58 -24.83 23.71
N LEU A 870 -25.78 -25.24 23.28
CA LEU A 870 -26.97 -25.32 24.16
C LEU A 870 -26.76 -26.29 25.33
N LEU A 871 -26.18 -27.47 25.10
CA LEU A 871 -25.87 -28.42 26.18
C LEU A 871 -24.84 -27.87 27.15
N LEU A 872 -23.75 -27.28 26.64
CA LEU A 872 -22.70 -26.71 27.50
C LEU A 872 -23.21 -25.51 28.30
N HIS A 873 -24.05 -24.67 27.71
CA HIS A 873 -24.72 -23.56 28.40
C HIS A 873 -25.54 -24.06 29.59
N ASP A 874 -26.34 -25.11 29.41
CA ASP A 874 -27.16 -25.69 30.47
C ASP A 874 -26.30 -26.35 31.56
N CYS A 875 -25.21 -27.02 31.18
CA CYS A 875 -24.26 -27.58 32.14
C CYS A 875 -23.59 -26.50 33.00
N VAL A 876 -23.31 -25.32 32.43
CA VAL A 876 -22.58 -24.22 33.10
C VAL A 876 -23.47 -23.41 34.05
N GLN A 877 -24.81 -23.50 33.95
CA GLN A 877 -25.69 -22.88 34.96
C GLN A 877 -25.57 -23.55 36.34
N VAL A 878 -25.24 -24.85 36.40
CA VAL A 878 -25.06 -25.59 37.66
C VAL A 878 -23.95 -24.99 38.55
N PRO A 879 -22.69 -24.80 38.08
CA PRO A 879 -21.68 -24.08 38.85
C PRO A 879 -21.97 -22.58 39.00
N ARG A 880 -22.77 -21.96 38.12
CA ARG A 880 -23.21 -20.56 38.27
C ARG A 880 -24.07 -20.36 39.52
N GLN A 881 -25.03 -21.25 39.78
CA GLN A 881 -25.86 -21.19 40.98
C GLN A 881 -25.07 -21.35 42.29
N LEU A 882 -23.86 -21.91 42.23
CA LEU A 882 -22.94 -22.02 43.37
C LEU A 882 -21.93 -20.87 43.47
N GLY A 883 -22.00 -19.87 42.57
CA GLY A 883 -21.08 -18.73 42.50
C GLY A 883 -19.71 -19.07 41.90
N GLU A 884 -19.55 -20.18 41.19
CA GLU A 884 -18.23 -20.70 40.77
C GLU A 884 -17.98 -20.66 39.25
N VAL A 885 -18.90 -20.09 38.47
CA VAL A 885 -18.88 -20.07 36.99
C VAL A 885 -17.57 -19.53 36.38
N ALA A 886 -16.96 -18.51 37.01
CA ALA A 886 -15.71 -17.91 36.53
C ALA A 886 -14.57 -18.94 36.42
N ALA A 887 -14.54 -19.96 37.29
CA ALA A 887 -13.54 -21.01 37.26
C ALA A 887 -13.73 -22.04 36.12
N PHE A 888 -14.86 -21.99 35.41
CA PHE A 888 -15.24 -22.97 34.37
C PHE A 888 -15.40 -22.36 32.97
N GLY A 889 -14.97 -21.11 32.78
CA GLY A 889 -15.02 -20.39 31.51
C GLY A 889 -16.04 -19.25 31.44
N GLY A 890 -16.71 -18.92 32.55
CA GLY A 890 -17.72 -17.85 32.57
C GLY A 890 -19.01 -18.25 31.83
N SER A 891 -19.77 -17.25 31.39
CA SER A 891 -20.95 -17.42 30.53
C SER A 891 -20.59 -17.88 29.10
N ASN A 892 -19.35 -17.65 28.68
CA ASN A 892 -18.90 -17.85 27.31
C ASN A 892 -18.47 -19.31 27.03
N ILE A 893 -19.42 -20.13 26.57
CA ILE A 893 -19.18 -21.53 26.22
C ILE A 893 -18.46 -21.75 24.86
N GLU A 894 -18.31 -20.70 24.05
CA GLU A 894 -17.83 -20.78 22.66
C GLU A 894 -16.40 -21.37 22.53
N PRO A 895 -15.41 -21.02 23.39
CA PRO A 895 -14.09 -21.66 23.33
C PRO A 895 -14.15 -23.17 23.60
N SER A 896 -15.11 -23.64 24.40
CA SER A 896 -15.32 -25.08 24.65
C SER A 896 -15.94 -25.78 23.44
N VAL A 897 -16.90 -25.15 22.77
CA VAL A 897 -17.47 -25.66 21.51
C VAL A 897 -16.39 -25.77 20.44
N ARG A 898 -15.64 -24.68 20.17
CA ARG A 898 -14.53 -24.68 19.21
C ARG A 898 -13.46 -25.72 19.55
N SER A 899 -13.14 -25.90 20.83
CA SER A 899 -12.20 -26.94 21.29
C SER A 899 -12.65 -28.35 20.92
N CYS A 900 -13.95 -28.67 21.09
CA CYS A 900 -14.51 -29.97 20.73
C CYS A 900 -14.45 -30.21 19.21
N PHE A 901 -14.86 -29.22 18.42
CA PHE A 901 -14.88 -29.32 16.95
C PHE A 901 -13.47 -29.39 16.35
N THR A 902 -12.56 -28.51 16.77
CA THR A 902 -11.13 -28.53 16.34
C THR A 902 -10.48 -29.89 16.58
N LYS A 903 -10.87 -30.59 17.66
CA LYS A 903 -10.37 -31.92 17.99
C LYS A 903 -11.01 -33.04 17.15
N ALA A 904 -12.22 -32.86 16.65
CA ALA A 904 -12.88 -33.79 15.72
C ALA A 904 -12.31 -33.68 14.29
N GLY A 905 -11.85 -32.49 13.89
CA GLY A 905 -11.20 -32.21 12.62
C GLY A 905 -11.37 -30.73 12.25
N LYS A 906 -10.41 -30.14 11.50
CA LYS A 906 -10.46 -28.70 11.18
C LYS A 906 -11.67 -28.29 10.32
N ASP A 907 -12.20 -29.21 9.51
CA ASP A 907 -13.19 -28.94 8.46
C ASP A 907 -14.48 -29.77 8.66
N ARG A 908 -14.97 -29.90 9.91
CA ARG A 908 -16.22 -30.62 10.22
C ARG A 908 -17.27 -29.70 10.83
N ASP A 909 -18.43 -29.61 10.20
CA ASP A 909 -19.60 -28.85 10.70
C ASP A 909 -20.45 -29.62 11.72
N SER A 910 -20.21 -30.93 11.87
CA SER A 910 -20.90 -31.78 12.86
C SER A 910 -19.97 -32.82 13.49
N ILE A 911 -20.32 -33.25 14.71
CA ILE A 911 -19.62 -34.27 15.49
C ILE A 911 -20.54 -35.44 15.83
N GLU A 912 -19.96 -36.64 15.85
CA GLU A 912 -20.57 -37.86 16.40
C GLU A 912 -20.19 -38.07 17.88
N ALA A 913 -20.92 -38.93 18.58
CA ALA A 913 -20.71 -39.25 19.99
C ALA A 913 -19.27 -39.66 20.35
N VAL A 914 -18.55 -40.34 19.46
CA VAL A 914 -17.16 -40.76 19.68
C VAL A 914 -16.22 -39.56 19.83
N HIS A 915 -16.42 -38.51 19.02
CA HIS A 915 -15.63 -37.28 19.07
C HIS A 915 -15.88 -36.51 20.36
N PHE A 916 -17.16 -36.38 20.75
CA PHE A 916 -17.56 -35.76 22.00
C PHE A 916 -16.98 -36.51 23.21
N LEU A 917 -17.16 -37.83 23.30
CA LEU A 917 -16.60 -38.63 24.41
C LEU A 917 -15.07 -38.51 24.49
N SER A 918 -14.37 -38.56 23.36
CA SER A 918 -12.92 -38.33 23.32
C SER A 918 -12.55 -36.94 23.84
N TRP A 919 -13.30 -35.89 23.48
CA TRP A 919 -13.09 -34.53 23.98
C TRP A 919 -13.33 -34.45 25.50
N VAL A 920 -14.46 -34.94 26.00
CA VAL A 920 -14.77 -34.88 27.44
C VAL A 920 -13.82 -35.72 28.31
N GLN A 921 -13.26 -36.82 27.77
CA GLN A 921 -12.19 -37.59 28.42
C GLN A 921 -10.90 -36.78 28.69
N GLN A 922 -10.73 -35.59 28.10
CA GLN A 922 -9.64 -34.65 28.42
C GLN A 922 -9.97 -33.68 29.56
N GLU A 923 -11.13 -33.81 30.20
CA GLU A 923 -11.63 -32.95 31.28
C GLU A 923 -11.64 -31.46 30.90
N PRO A 924 -12.42 -31.06 29.87
CA PRO A 924 -12.51 -29.68 29.42
C PRO A 924 -13.06 -28.77 30.52
N GLN A 925 -12.60 -27.51 30.55
CA GLN A 925 -12.82 -26.59 31.66
C GLN A 925 -14.31 -26.37 31.99
N SER A 926 -15.20 -26.38 31.00
CA SER A 926 -16.66 -26.22 31.18
C SER A 926 -17.35 -27.41 31.86
N LEU A 927 -16.74 -28.61 31.87
CA LEU A 927 -17.33 -29.85 32.41
C LEU A 927 -16.46 -30.56 33.46
N VAL A 928 -15.25 -30.06 33.77
CA VAL A 928 -14.33 -30.71 34.72
C VAL A 928 -14.94 -30.91 36.11
N TRP A 929 -15.82 -30.00 36.56
CA TRP A 929 -16.55 -30.13 37.83
C TRP A 929 -17.37 -31.43 37.92
N LEU A 930 -17.97 -31.90 36.81
CA LEU A 930 -18.78 -33.11 36.78
C LEU A 930 -17.90 -34.36 36.86
N ALA A 931 -16.74 -34.35 36.19
CA ALA A 931 -15.74 -35.41 36.31
C ALA A 931 -15.17 -35.49 37.74
N VAL A 932 -14.92 -34.35 38.39
CA VAL A 932 -14.43 -34.30 39.77
C VAL A 932 -15.52 -34.72 40.77
N LEU A 933 -16.78 -34.34 40.59
CA LEU A 933 -17.93 -34.80 41.39
C LEU A 933 -18.00 -36.33 41.44
N HIS A 934 -17.85 -37.00 40.29
CA HIS A 934 -17.81 -38.46 40.22
C HIS A 934 -16.61 -39.07 40.93
N ARG A 935 -15.43 -38.43 40.89
CA ARG A 935 -14.25 -38.91 41.64
C ARG A 935 -14.40 -38.74 43.15
N VAL A 936 -14.93 -37.60 43.60
CA VAL A 936 -15.24 -37.35 45.02
C VAL A 936 -16.25 -38.40 45.51
N ALA A 937 -17.37 -38.60 44.80
CA ALA A 937 -18.38 -39.59 45.16
C ALA A 937 -17.85 -41.04 45.16
N ALA A 938 -17.03 -41.43 44.18
CA ALA A 938 -16.46 -42.78 44.10
C ALA A 938 -15.42 -43.08 45.19
N SER A 939 -14.68 -42.05 45.62
CA SER A 939 -13.62 -42.19 46.62
C SER A 939 -14.09 -42.06 48.08
N GLU A 940 -15.30 -41.57 48.32
CA GLU A 940 -15.82 -41.15 49.64
C GLU A 940 -15.69 -42.21 50.74
N HIS A 941 -15.77 -43.50 50.39
CA HIS A 941 -15.64 -44.63 51.32
C HIS A 941 -14.37 -45.46 51.09
N ILE A 942 -13.48 -45.04 50.18
CA ILE A 942 -12.23 -45.74 49.87
C ILE A 942 -11.20 -45.44 50.95
N GLN A 943 -10.53 -46.49 51.41
CA GLN A 943 -9.46 -46.42 52.42
C GLN A 943 -8.12 -46.83 51.79
N HIS A 944 -7.11 -45.98 51.94
CA HIS A 944 -5.74 -46.25 51.57
C HIS A 944 -4.91 -46.49 52.83
N GLN A 945 -4.26 -47.64 52.93
CA GLN A 945 -3.42 -48.04 54.08
C GLN A 945 -2.06 -47.32 54.10
N VAL A 946 -2.09 -45.99 53.99
CA VAL A 946 -0.93 -45.11 53.89
C VAL A 946 -1.18 -43.86 54.74
N LYS A 947 -0.11 -43.38 55.37
CA LYS A 947 -0.11 -42.23 56.28
C LYS A 947 0.07 -40.92 55.52
N CYS A 948 -0.75 -39.91 55.80
CA CYS A 948 -0.54 -38.57 55.24
C CYS A 948 0.75 -37.93 55.78
N ASN A 949 1.62 -37.44 54.89
CA ASN A 949 2.88 -36.80 55.26
C ASN A 949 2.70 -35.43 55.94
N ILE A 950 1.52 -34.79 55.83
CA ILE A 950 1.19 -33.53 56.50
C ILE A 950 0.49 -33.79 57.84
N CYS A 951 -0.82 -34.08 57.86
CA CYS A 951 -1.61 -34.23 59.09
C CYS A 951 -1.39 -35.55 59.86
N LYS A 952 -0.60 -36.49 59.32
CA LYS A 952 -0.25 -37.77 59.95
C LYS A 952 -1.41 -38.77 60.14
N THR A 953 -2.62 -38.46 59.68
CA THR A 953 -3.77 -39.39 59.62
C THR A 953 -3.43 -40.65 58.81
N CYS A 954 -3.89 -41.80 59.30
CA CYS A 954 -3.76 -43.12 58.67
C CYS A 954 -4.91 -44.02 59.18
N PRO A 955 -5.61 -44.78 58.32
CA PRO A 955 -5.55 -44.74 56.85
C PRO A 955 -5.99 -43.38 56.28
N ILE A 956 -5.61 -43.09 55.05
CA ILE A 956 -6.21 -41.97 54.28
C ILE A 956 -7.56 -42.47 53.78
N VAL A 957 -8.64 -41.78 54.14
CA VAL A 957 -10.01 -42.01 53.63
C VAL A 957 -10.34 -40.91 52.63
N GLY A 958 -11.05 -41.23 51.55
CA GLY A 958 -11.29 -40.30 50.45
C GLY A 958 -10.11 -40.27 49.46
N LEU A 959 -9.97 -39.17 48.72
CA LEU A 959 -8.93 -39.01 47.70
C LEU A 959 -7.51 -39.04 48.31
N ARG A 960 -6.64 -39.91 47.77
CA ARG A 960 -5.20 -39.96 48.07
C ARG A 960 -4.40 -39.23 46.99
N TYR A 961 -3.60 -38.25 47.41
CA TYR A 961 -2.72 -37.48 46.52
C TYR A 961 -1.25 -37.83 46.74
N ARG A 962 -0.61 -38.50 45.78
CA ARG A 962 0.82 -38.86 45.82
C ARG A 962 1.65 -37.91 44.98
N CYS A 963 2.75 -37.41 45.53
CA CYS A 963 3.64 -36.51 44.80
C CYS A 963 4.51 -37.28 43.80
N LEU A 964 4.51 -36.87 42.52
CA LEU A 964 5.35 -37.46 41.46
C LEU A 964 6.80 -36.92 41.45
N LYS A 965 7.18 -36.16 42.48
CA LYS A 965 8.51 -35.52 42.62
C LYS A 965 9.15 -35.76 44.00
N CYS A 966 8.34 -35.77 45.06
CA CYS A 966 8.76 -36.13 46.41
C CYS A 966 8.49 -37.63 46.63
N ILE A 967 9.56 -38.44 46.71
CA ILE A 967 9.46 -39.90 46.87
C ILE A 967 8.76 -40.22 48.20
N GLY A 968 7.76 -41.11 48.18
CA GLY A 968 7.02 -41.51 49.38
C GLY A 968 6.26 -40.38 50.08
N PHE A 969 5.82 -39.36 49.32
CA PHE A 969 5.02 -38.26 49.85
C PHE A 969 3.56 -38.41 49.40
N ASP A 970 2.70 -38.71 50.37
CA ASP A 970 1.27 -38.90 50.23
C ASP A 970 0.50 -37.87 51.08
N MET A 971 -0.63 -37.42 50.55
CA MET A 971 -1.47 -36.38 51.15
C MET A 971 -2.94 -36.80 51.10
N CYS A 972 -3.66 -36.61 52.20
CA CYS A 972 -5.10 -36.85 52.26
C CYS A 972 -5.89 -35.75 51.55
N GLN A 973 -7.15 -36.04 51.25
CA GLN A 973 -8.12 -35.11 50.68
C GLN A 973 -8.11 -33.74 51.36
N GLN A 974 -8.30 -33.68 52.69
CA GLN A 974 -8.36 -32.41 53.42
C GLN A 974 -7.07 -31.59 53.28
N CYS A 975 -5.90 -32.20 53.44
CA CYS A 975 -4.63 -31.47 53.31
C CYS A 975 -4.38 -30.96 51.89
N PHE A 976 -4.87 -31.66 50.86
CA PHE A 976 -4.81 -31.17 49.48
C PHE A 976 -5.82 -30.04 49.23
N PHE A 977 -7.06 -30.18 49.70
CA PHE A 977 -8.13 -29.20 49.54
C PHE A 977 -7.81 -27.86 50.23
N ASP A 978 -7.29 -27.91 51.45
CA ASP A 978 -6.77 -26.76 52.20
C ASP A 978 -5.49 -26.16 51.55
N GLY A 979 -4.86 -26.88 50.61
CA GLY A 979 -3.59 -26.49 50.01
C GLY A 979 -2.41 -26.46 50.98
N ARG A 980 -2.42 -27.30 52.04
CA ARG A 980 -1.33 -27.37 53.02
C ARG A 980 -0.03 -27.82 52.35
N SER A 981 1.09 -27.31 52.82
CA SER A 981 2.42 -27.65 52.31
C SER A 981 3.41 -27.96 53.44
N SER A 982 4.58 -28.50 53.08
CA SER A 982 5.63 -28.88 54.03
C SER A 982 6.98 -28.40 53.52
N LYS A 983 7.99 -28.24 54.38
CA LYS A 983 9.30 -27.66 54.04
C LYS A 983 9.95 -28.28 52.78
N ASN A 984 9.71 -29.58 52.54
CA ASN A 984 10.27 -30.33 51.41
C ASN A 984 9.26 -30.61 50.26
N HIS A 985 8.05 -30.05 50.30
CA HIS A 985 6.99 -30.28 49.32
C HIS A 985 6.19 -29.00 49.04
N LYS A 986 6.25 -28.53 47.79
CA LYS A 986 5.45 -27.38 47.30
C LYS A 986 4.16 -27.88 46.66
N ILE A 987 3.05 -27.19 46.89
CA ILE A 987 1.73 -27.46 46.28
C ILE A 987 1.76 -27.47 44.73
N THR A 988 2.74 -26.77 44.13
CA THR A 988 2.97 -26.75 42.67
C THR A 988 3.67 -27.99 42.12
N HIS A 989 3.99 -28.99 42.96
CA HIS A 989 4.50 -30.26 42.48
C HIS A 989 3.40 -31.09 41.80
N PRO A 990 3.69 -31.81 40.71
CA PRO A 990 2.70 -32.67 40.07
C PRO A 990 2.25 -33.77 41.02
N MET A 991 0.94 -33.81 41.30
CA MET A 991 0.29 -34.82 42.13
C MET A 991 -0.41 -35.85 41.25
N HIS A 992 -0.36 -37.12 41.65
CA HIS A 992 -1.22 -38.16 41.15
C HIS A 992 -2.36 -38.38 42.16
N GLU A 993 -3.58 -38.46 41.66
CA GLU A 993 -4.78 -38.71 42.46
C GLU A 993 -5.16 -40.18 42.31
N TYR A 994 -5.40 -40.86 43.43
CA TYR A 994 -6.10 -42.14 43.45
C TYR A 994 -7.50 -41.95 44.02
N CYS A 995 -8.50 -42.38 43.25
CA CYS A 995 -9.90 -42.47 43.65
C CYS A 995 -10.37 -43.92 43.88
N THR A 996 -9.48 -44.89 43.71
CA THR A 996 -9.71 -46.33 43.92
C THR A 996 -8.61 -46.91 44.81
N ALA A 997 -8.88 -48.04 45.49
CA ALA A 997 -7.94 -48.68 46.40
C ALA A 997 -6.61 -49.02 45.69
N THR A 998 -5.49 -48.52 46.22
CA THR A 998 -4.16 -48.66 45.60
C THR A 998 -3.63 -50.08 45.74
N THR A 999 -3.17 -50.71 44.64
CA THR A 999 -2.50 -52.02 44.71
C THR A 999 -0.97 -51.87 44.80
N ALA A 1000 -0.28 -52.90 45.29
CA ALA A 1000 1.19 -52.88 45.41
C ALA A 1000 1.90 -52.67 44.05
N GLY A 1001 1.28 -53.08 42.94
CA GLY A 1001 1.80 -52.85 41.59
C GLY A 1001 1.77 -51.39 41.15
N ASP A 1002 0.86 -50.58 41.68
CA ASP A 1002 0.76 -49.16 41.34
C ASP A 1002 1.83 -48.33 42.05
N GLU A 1003 2.17 -48.69 43.29
CA GLU A 1003 3.26 -48.05 44.03
C GLU A 1003 4.62 -48.22 43.33
N MET A 1004 4.85 -49.38 42.69
CA MET A 1004 6.05 -49.66 41.87
C MET A 1004 6.07 -48.84 40.58
N LYS A 1005 4.94 -48.70 39.87
CA LYS A 1005 4.82 -47.85 38.68
C LYS A 1005 5.13 -46.40 39.01
N ASP A 1006 4.61 -45.89 40.12
CA ASP A 1006 4.77 -44.47 40.48
C ASP A 1006 6.11 -44.17 41.15
N PHE A 1007 6.75 -45.15 41.82
CA PHE A 1007 8.17 -45.07 42.16
C PHE A 1007 9.04 -44.93 40.91
N THR A 1008 8.77 -45.74 39.88
CA THR A 1008 9.49 -45.70 38.59
C THR A 1008 9.29 -44.37 37.86
N LYS A 1009 8.06 -43.81 37.86
CA LYS A 1009 7.77 -42.47 37.32
C LYS A 1009 8.47 -41.36 38.11
N ALA A 1010 8.49 -41.43 39.45
CA ALA A 1010 9.14 -40.43 40.29
C ALA A 1010 10.66 -40.41 40.08
N LEU A 1011 11.31 -41.56 39.91
CA LEU A 1011 12.72 -41.63 39.47
C LEU A 1011 12.89 -41.00 38.08
N LYS A 1012 12.09 -41.43 37.09
CA LYS A 1012 12.18 -40.95 35.70
C LYS A 1012 11.92 -39.43 35.58
N ASN A 1013 11.14 -38.85 36.47
CA ASN A 1013 10.88 -37.41 36.51
C ASN A 1013 11.97 -36.60 37.25
N LYS A 1014 12.75 -37.21 38.16
CA LYS A 1014 13.92 -36.55 38.77
C LYS A 1014 15.05 -36.30 37.77
N PHE A 1015 15.19 -37.13 36.73
CA PHE A 1015 16.23 -37.01 35.69
C PHE A 1015 15.80 -36.19 34.45
N LYS A 1016 14.62 -35.56 34.45
CA LYS A 1016 14.11 -34.78 33.32
C LYS A 1016 14.36 -33.27 33.49
N SER A 1017 14.84 -32.64 32.41
CA SER A 1017 15.03 -31.18 32.31
C SER A 1017 13.74 -30.38 32.55
N LYS A 1018 13.87 -29.13 33.05
CA LYS A 1018 12.76 -28.19 33.29
C LYS A 1018 11.78 -28.08 32.11
N ARG A 1019 12.28 -28.07 30.86
CA ARG A 1019 11.44 -28.03 29.63
C ARG A 1019 10.64 -29.30 29.37
N SER A 1020 11.08 -30.48 29.85
CA SER A 1020 10.37 -31.75 29.66
C SER A 1020 9.20 -31.91 30.65
N LEU A 1021 9.32 -31.34 31.85
CA LEU A 1021 8.26 -31.36 32.87
C LEU A 1021 7.06 -30.47 32.50
N GLN A 1022 7.27 -29.40 31.70
CA GLN A 1022 6.19 -28.57 31.14
C GLN A 1022 5.31 -29.29 30.11
N LYS A 1023 5.75 -30.43 29.54
CA LYS A 1023 4.97 -31.24 28.58
C LYS A 1023 3.94 -32.17 29.22
N HIS A 1024 3.84 -32.25 30.54
CA HIS A 1024 2.66 -32.84 31.17
C HIS A 1024 1.51 -31.85 31.07
N THR A 1025 0.48 -32.21 30.29
CA THR A 1025 -0.79 -31.48 30.20
C THR A 1025 -1.26 -31.10 31.61
N LYS A 1026 -1.32 -29.79 31.92
CA LYS A 1026 -1.88 -29.32 33.19
C LYS A 1026 -3.32 -29.82 33.25
N LYS A 1027 -3.62 -30.72 34.19
CA LYS A 1027 -5.01 -31.18 34.41
C LYS A 1027 -5.85 -30.00 34.88
N GLY A 1028 -7.07 -29.85 34.36
CA GLY A 1028 -7.94 -28.67 34.51
C GLY A 1028 -8.44 -28.32 35.93
N TYR A 1029 -8.01 -29.06 36.95
CA TYR A 1029 -8.25 -28.71 38.36
C TYR A 1029 -7.18 -27.79 38.96
N LEU A 1030 -6.09 -27.51 38.24
CA LEU A 1030 -5.15 -26.45 38.59
C LEU A 1030 -5.76 -25.09 38.21
N PRO A 1031 -5.52 -24.01 38.98
CA PRO A 1031 -5.99 -22.68 38.62
C PRO A 1031 -5.57 -22.32 37.19
N VAL A 1032 -6.56 -22.00 36.35
CA VAL A 1032 -6.31 -21.22 35.15
C VAL A 1032 -5.77 -19.88 35.63
N GLN A 1033 -4.63 -19.48 35.08
CA GLN A 1033 -4.04 -18.20 35.43
C GLN A 1033 -4.84 -17.14 34.70
N THR A 1034 -5.84 -16.58 35.40
CA THR A 1034 -6.50 -15.32 35.06
C THR A 1034 -5.38 -14.31 34.77
N VAL A 1035 -5.30 -13.88 33.52
CA VAL A 1035 -4.38 -12.80 33.15
C VAL A 1035 -4.98 -11.54 33.72
N LEU A 1036 -4.27 -10.91 34.66
CA LEU A 1036 -4.69 -9.80 35.53
C LEU A 1036 -5.55 -10.20 36.75
N GLU A 1037 -4.90 -10.79 37.75
CA GLU A 1037 -5.20 -10.47 39.16
C GLU A 1037 -3.92 -9.93 39.82
N GLY A 1038 -4.06 -8.79 40.49
CA GLY A 1038 -3.02 -8.17 41.32
C GLY A 1038 -2.91 -8.81 42.71
N ASP A 1039 -2.18 -8.14 43.61
CA ASP A 1039 -1.89 -8.65 44.96
C ASP A 1039 -3.13 -8.99 45.80
N PRO A 1040 -3.03 -9.97 46.72
CA PRO A 1040 -4.17 -10.46 47.49
C PRO A 1040 -4.62 -9.44 48.55
N LEU A 1041 -5.90 -9.06 48.50
CA LEU A 1041 -6.57 -8.30 49.56
C LEU A 1041 -7.63 -9.13 50.26
N GLU A 1042 -7.80 -8.85 51.55
CA GLU A 1042 -8.64 -9.60 52.47
C GLU A 1042 -10.12 -9.51 52.14
N SER A 1043 -10.82 -10.63 52.34
CA SER A 1043 -12.27 -10.72 52.30
C SER A 1043 -12.95 -9.99 53.47
N PRO A 1044 -13.98 -9.17 53.21
CA PRO A 1044 -15.08 -8.96 54.15
C PRO A 1044 -16.10 -10.10 54.04
N SER A 1045 -16.75 -10.41 55.16
CA SER A 1045 -17.73 -11.49 55.35
C SER A 1045 -19.06 -11.28 54.59
N PRO A 1046 -19.82 -12.36 54.28
CA PRO A 1046 -21.10 -12.30 53.59
C PRO A 1046 -22.28 -11.97 54.53
N SER A 1047 -23.33 -11.35 53.97
CA SER A 1047 -24.79 -11.40 54.31
C SER A 1047 -25.50 -10.10 53.89
N PRO A 1048 -26.81 -10.10 53.56
CA PRO A 1048 -27.59 -11.15 52.89
C PRO A 1048 -28.43 -10.64 51.69
N GLN A 1049 -28.64 -11.53 50.71
CA GLN A 1049 -29.81 -11.74 49.82
C GLN A 1049 -30.59 -10.59 49.11
N HIS A 1050 -30.90 -10.89 47.84
CA HIS A 1050 -31.95 -10.36 46.95
C HIS A 1050 -31.82 -8.97 46.30
N GLY A 1051 -31.80 -8.98 44.96
CA GLY A 1051 -31.89 -7.81 44.08
C GLY A 1051 -31.72 -8.20 42.60
N VAL A 1052 -32.83 -8.40 41.88
CA VAL A 1052 -32.86 -8.95 40.50
C VAL A 1052 -32.14 -8.04 39.47
N ALA A 1053 -31.94 -6.76 39.79
CA ALA A 1053 -31.24 -5.78 38.95
C ALA A 1053 -29.72 -6.06 38.74
N SER A 1054 -29.08 -6.91 39.55
CA SER A 1054 -27.63 -7.18 39.42
C SER A 1054 -27.27 -8.04 38.19
N GLN A 1055 -28.25 -8.75 37.62
CA GLN A 1055 -28.04 -9.76 36.59
C GLN A 1055 -27.55 -9.17 35.25
N ASP A 1056 -28.06 -8.00 34.86
CA ASP A 1056 -27.76 -7.36 33.57
C ASP A 1056 -26.56 -6.40 33.64
N MET A 1057 -26.35 -5.78 34.80
CA MET A 1057 -25.18 -4.94 35.07
C MET A 1057 -23.87 -5.71 34.86
N HIS A 1058 -23.77 -6.96 35.31
CA HIS A 1058 -22.56 -7.77 35.12
C HIS A 1058 -22.26 -8.08 33.65
N ASN A 1059 -23.27 -8.45 32.85
CA ASN A 1059 -23.09 -8.72 31.41
C ASN A 1059 -22.71 -7.43 30.65
N ARG A 1060 -23.33 -6.28 30.96
CA ARG A 1060 -22.99 -4.99 30.33
C ARG A 1060 -21.60 -4.51 30.75
N LEU A 1061 -21.22 -4.63 32.04
CA LEU A 1061 -19.86 -4.35 32.52
C LEU A 1061 -18.81 -5.23 31.85
N GLU A 1062 -19.07 -6.53 31.63
CA GLU A 1062 -18.15 -7.44 30.94
C GLU A 1062 -17.97 -7.05 29.45
N LEU A 1063 -19.04 -6.61 28.78
CA LEU A 1063 -19.00 -6.10 27.40
C LEU A 1063 -18.21 -4.78 27.28
N TYR A 1064 -18.34 -3.88 28.26
CA TYR A 1064 -17.58 -2.63 28.28
C TYR A 1064 -16.12 -2.84 28.71
N ALA A 1065 -15.85 -3.71 29.68
CA ALA A 1065 -14.49 -4.05 30.12
C ALA A 1065 -13.68 -4.74 29.01
N SER A 1066 -14.31 -5.64 28.24
CA SER A 1066 -13.66 -6.27 27.08
C SER A 1066 -13.37 -5.27 25.94
N ARG A 1067 -14.26 -4.31 25.67
CA ARG A 1067 -13.97 -3.21 24.72
C ARG A 1067 -12.90 -2.23 25.23
N LEU A 1068 -12.89 -1.92 26.52
CA LEU A 1068 -11.82 -1.11 27.14
C LEU A 1068 -10.47 -1.84 27.02
N ALA A 1069 -10.41 -3.14 27.26
CA ALA A 1069 -9.21 -3.95 27.05
C ALA A 1069 -8.77 -3.99 25.58
N GLU A 1070 -9.68 -4.05 24.60
CA GLU A 1070 -9.33 -3.94 23.18
C GLU A 1070 -8.75 -2.57 22.80
N VAL A 1071 -9.23 -1.49 23.43
CA VAL A 1071 -8.71 -0.13 23.21
C VAL A 1071 -7.35 0.06 23.90
N GLU A 1072 -7.19 -0.40 25.14
CA GLU A 1072 -5.91 -0.33 25.87
C GLU A 1072 -4.81 -1.16 25.18
N LEU A 1073 -5.16 -2.33 24.62
CA LEU A 1073 -4.23 -3.17 23.86
C LEU A 1073 -3.73 -2.48 22.57
N ARG A 1074 -4.53 -1.60 21.96
CA ARG A 1074 -4.09 -0.76 20.83
C ARG A 1074 -3.17 0.39 21.25
N THR A 1075 -3.29 0.88 22.49
CA THR A 1075 -2.47 2.00 22.98
C THR A 1075 -1.08 1.63 23.51
N ASN A 1076 -0.77 0.34 23.67
CA ASN A 1076 0.46 -0.10 24.36
C ASN A 1076 1.60 -0.57 23.43
N SER A 1077 1.49 -0.29 22.13
CA SER A 1077 2.55 -0.51 21.12
C SER A 1077 3.15 0.83 20.69
N ASN A 1078 4.24 1.26 21.35
CA ASN A 1078 4.98 2.47 20.98
C ASN A 1078 5.79 2.26 19.68
N SER A 1079 5.10 2.28 18.55
CA SER A 1079 5.66 2.51 17.21
C SER A 1079 4.88 3.67 16.59
N THR A 1080 5.58 4.66 16.02
CA THR A 1080 4.97 5.84 15.41
C THR A 1080 4.07 5.46 14.21
N PRO A 1081 2.92 6.11 14.03
CA PRO A 1081 2.00 5.80 12.93
C PRO A 1081 2.56 6.28 11.59
N ASP A 1082 2.42 5.45 10.56
CA ASP A 1082 2.65 5.82 9.16
C ASP A 1082 1.34 6.34 8.52
N SER A 1083 1.42 7.19 7.50
CA SER A 1083 0.32 8.11 7.13
C SER A 1083 -0.84 7.48 6.33
N GLU A 1084 -0.85 6.18 6.07
CA GLU A 1084 -1.87 5.52 5.24
C GLU A 1084 -3.24 5.34 5.93
N ASP A 1085 -3.29 5.30 7.27
CA ASP A 1085 -4.53 5.03 8.03
C ASP A 1085 -5.50 6.23 8.03
N GLU A 1086 -5.02 7.45 7.75
CA GLU A 1086 -5.89 8.62 7.58
C GLU A 1086 -6.74 8.53 6.31
N HIS A 1087 -6.23 7.95 5.22
CA HIS A 1087 -6.98 7.77 3.99
C HIS A 1087 -8.05 6.67 4.10
N GLY A 1088 -7.81 5.64 4.91
CA GLY A 1088 -8.82 4.65 5.29
C GLY A 1088 -9.98 5.28 6.07
N LEU A 1089 -9.67 6.11 7.07
CA LEU A 1089 -10.68 6.83 7.87
C LEU A 1089 -11.46 7.86 7.04
N ILE A 1090 -10.83 8.56 6.11
CA ILE A 1090 -11.51 9.48 5.18
C ILE A 1090 -12.42 8.71 4.21
N ALA A 1091 -12.00 7.56 3.69
CA ALA A 1091 -12.85 6.72 2.84
C ALA A 1091 -14.11 6.23 3.59
N GLN A 1092 -13.95 5.81 4.86
CA GLN A 1092 -15.06 5.40 5.72
C GLN A 1092 -16.00 6.58 6.07
N TYR A 1093 -15.44 7.78 6.23
CA TYR A 1093 -16.20 9.02 6.44
C TYR A 1093 -17.01 9.43 5.19
N CYS A 1094 -16.41 9.34 3.99
CA CYS A 1094 -17.10 9.60 2.72
C CYS A 1094 -18.20 8.58 2.41
N GLN A 1095 -17.99 7.29 2.75
CA GLN A 1095 -19.05 6.28 2.70
C GLN A 1095 -20.21 6.60 3.66
N SER A 1096 -19.90 7.07 4.87
CA SER A 1096 -20.89 7.46 5.89
C SER A 1096 -21.73 8.69 5.50
N LEU A 1097 -21.21 9.57 4.64
CA LEU A 1097 -21.91 10.75 4.13
C LEU A 1097 -22.77 10.49 2.88
N SER A 1098 -22.63 9.33 2.25
CA SER A 1098 -23.27 9.02 0.96
C SER A 1098 -24.55 8.17 1.07
N SER A 1099 -24.83 7.61 2.25
CA SER A 1099 -26.00 6.74 2.50
C SER A 1099 -27.01 7.45 3.40
N GLY A 1100 -27.89 8.24 2.79
CA GLY A 1100 -29.00 8.88 3.48
C GLY A 1100 -30.20 7.94 3.70
N ASP A 1101 -30.82 8.10 4.88
CA ASP A 1101 -32.13 7.58 5.31
C ASP A 1101 -32.20 6.10 5.80
N GLY A 1102 -32.93 5.87 6.90
CA GLY A 1102 -33.23 4.52 7.41
C GLY A 1102 -32.69 4.06 8.79
N GLY A 1103 -32.73 4.92 9.82
CA GLY A 1103 -32.93 4.48 11.23
C GLY A 1103 -31.87 3.60 11.93
N GLN A 1104 -30.75 4.18 12.36
CA GLN A 1104 -29.97 3.71 13.52
C GLN A 1104 -29.48 4.90 14.38
N LEU A 1105 -29.30 4.68 15.69
CA LEU A 1105 -28.93 5.70 16.68
C LEU A 1105 -27.48 6.21 16.51
N PRO A 1106 -27.14 7.44 16.98
CA PRO A 1106 -25.82 8.03 16.77
C PRO A 1106 -24.73 7.37 17.62
N VAL A 1107 -23.59 7.05 17.01
CA VAL A 1107 -22.43 6.45 17.72
C VAL A 1107 -21.65 7.53 18.49
N PRO A 1108 -21.53 7.45 19.84
CA PRO A 1108 -20.74 8.39 20.63
C PRO A 1108 -19.24 8.15 20.46
N ARG A 1109 -18.45 9.22 20.33
CA ARG A 1109 -16.99 9.15 20.05
C ARG A 1109 -16.08 9.42 21.25
N SER A 1110 -16.60 9.51 22.48
CA SER A 1110 -15.77 9.66 23.68
C SER A 1110 -16.38 9.03 24.95
N PRO A 1111 -15.58 8.64 25.96
CA PRO A 1111 -16.07 8.02 27.20
C PRO A 1111 -17.09 8.88 27.96
N LEU A 1112 -16.93 10.20 27.98
CA LEU A 1112 -17.87 11.14 28.61
C LEU A 1112 -19.25 11.13 27.93
N GLN A 1113 -19.29 10.92 26.61
CA GLN A 1113 -20.52 10.87 25.85
C GLN A 1113 -21.23 9.51 26.01
N VAL A 1114 -20.48 8.43 26.28
CA VAL A 1114 -21.03 7.13 26.69
C VAL A 1114 -21.61 7.20 28.09
N MET A 1115 -20.93 7.83 29.05
CA MET A 1115 -21.49 8.03 30.41
C MET A 1115 -22.78 8.86 30.39
N ALA A 1116 -22.81 9.98 29.65
CA ALA A 1116 -24.01 10.81 29.54
C ALA A 1116 -25.19 10.09 28.84
N ALA A 1117 -24.92 9.20 27.88
CA ALA A 1117 -25.94 8.35 27.27
C ALA A 1117 -26.45 7.27 28.26
N VAL A 1118 -25.56 6.65 29.02
CA VAL A 1118 -25.93 5.68 30.07
C VAL A 1118 -26.78 6.35 31.16
N ASP A 1119 -26.43 7.55 31.62
CA ASP A 1119 -27.22 8.30 32.61
C ASP A 1119 -28.60 8.72 32.08
N ALA A 1120 -28.72 8.98 30.77
CA ALA A 1120 -30.00 9.31 30.12
C ALA A 1120 -30.87 8.05 29.94
N ASP A 1121 -30.32 6.96 29.39
CA ASP A 1121 -31.03 5.70 29.20
C ASP A 1121 -31.48 5.11 30.56
N GLN A 1122 -30.63 5.17 31.60
CA GLN A 1122 -31.01 4.76 32.96
C GLN A 1122 -32.15 5.61 33.53
N LYS A 1123 -32.18 6.91 33.22
CA LYS A 1123 -33.26 7.79 33.67
C LYS A 1123 -34.58 7.46 32.98
N ASP A 1124 -34.56 7.18 31.68
CA ASP A 1124 -35.76 6.81 30.93
C ASP A 1124 -36.28 5.41 31.30
N GLU A 1125 -35.39 4.43 31.52
CA GLU A 1125 -35.73 3.10 32.06
C GLU A 1125 -36.37 3.22 33.47
N LEU A 1126 -35.81 4.06 34.36
CA LEU A 1126 -36.38 4.31 35.68
C LEU A 1126 -37.73 5.04 35.62
N GLU A 1127 -37.88 6.04 34.75
CA GLU A 1127 -39.15 6.74 34.57
C GLU A 1127 -40.23 5.84 33.96
N GLN A 1128 -39.87 4.88 33.10
CA GLN A 1128 -40.80 3.87 32.60
C GLN A 1128 -41.22 2.89 33.70
N MET A 1129 -40.26 2.36 34.47
CA MET A 1129 -40.55 1.46 35.59
C MET A 1129 -41.41 2.13 36.67
N ILE A 1130 -41.22 3.43 36.93
CA ILE A 1130 -42.09 4.21 37.82
C ILE A 1130 -43.52 4.29 37.26
N ARG A 1131 -43.70 4.58 35.96
CA ARG A 1131 -45.03 4.64 35.34
C ARG A 1131 -45.76 3.29 35.39
N GLU A 1132 -45.06 2.19 35.11
CA GLU A 1132 -45.63 0.84 35.18
C GLU A 1132 -46.05 0.47 36.62
N LEU A 1133 -45.22 0.82 37.62
CA LEU A 1133 -45.55 0.64 39.04
C LEU A 1133 -46.70 1.56 39.51
N GLU A 1134 -46.81 2.78 38.97
CA GLU A 1134 -47.92 3.70 39.24
C GLU A 1134 -49.25 3.18 38.65
N GLU A 1135 -49.23 2.60 37.45
CA GLU A 1135 -50.40 1.94 36.84
C GLU A 1135 -50.82 0.67 37.60
N GLU A 1136 -49.89 -0.21 37.97
CA GLU A 1136 -50.19 -1.38 38.81
C GLU A 1136 -50.78 -0.97 40.17
N ASN A 1137 -50.24 0.07 40.80
CA ASN A 1137 -50.75 0.57 42.08
C ASN A 1137 -52.15 1.20 41.93
N GLN A 1138 -52.45 1.88 40.81
CA GLN A 1138 -53.83 2.32 40.51
C GLN A 1138 -54.78 1.14 40.29
N ALA A 1139 -54.35 0.09 39.57
CA ALA A 1139 -55.15 -1.10 39.33
C ALA A 1139 -55.48 -1.84 40.66
N LEU A 1140 -54.48 -2.04 41.51
CA LEU A 1140 -54.63 -2.65 42.84
C LEU A 1140 -55.53 -1.80 43.76
N GLN A 1141 -55.46 -0.47 43.69
CA GLN A 1141 -56.37 0.43 44.42
C GLN A 1141 -57.81 0.39 43.89
N ALA A 1142 -58.01 0.16 42.59
CA ALA A 1142 -59.34 -0.02 42.00
C ALA A 1142 -59.95 -1.37 42.43
N GLU A 1143 -59.16 -2.46 42.37
CA GLU A 1143 -59.56 -3.79 42.83
C GLU A 1143 -59.88 -3.79 44.34
N TYR A 1144 -59.06 -3.11 45.16
CA TYR A 1144 -59.32 -2.92 46.59
C TYR A 1144 -60.64 -2.17 46.86
N LYS A 1145 -60.97 -1.13 46.08
CA LYS A 1145 -62.27 -0.43 46.17
C LYS A 1145 -63.44 -1.34 45.78
N GLN A 1146 -63.24 -2.20 44.78
CA GLN A 1146 -64.26 -3.14 44.31
C GLN A 1146 -64.54 -4.24 45.34
N LEU A 1147 -63.49 -4.82 45.95
CA LEU A 1147 -63.57 -5.77 47.05
C LEU A 1147 -64.20 -5.14 48.31
N LYS A 1148 -63.93 -3.86 48.58
CA LYS A 1148 -64.55 -3.11 49.68
C LYS A 1148 -66.06 -2.90 49.48
N GLN A 1149 -66.50 -2.62 48.24
CA GLN A 1149 -67.94 -2.52 47.92
C GLN A 1149 -68.69 -3.85 48.02
N GLN A 1150 -68.01 -4.99 47.90
CA GLN A 1150 -68.63 -6.32 48.09
C GLN A 1150 -68.81 -6.71 49.57
N GLN A 1151 -68.36 -5.89 50.53
CA GLN A 1151 -68.42 -6.19 51.97
C GLN A 1151 -69.38 -5.32 52.80
N ASP A 1152 -70.14 -4.40 52.20
CA ASP A 1152 -71.20 -3.64 52.90
C ASP A 1152 -72.58 -4.35 52.76
N PRO A 1153 -73.18 -4.88 53.85
CA PRO A 1153 -74.47 -5.54 53.79
C PRO A 1153 -75.62 -4.57 54.12
N SER A 1154 -76.33 -4.10 53.08
CA SER A 1154 -77.62 -3.41 53.24
C SER A 1154 -78.61 -3.78 52.14
N ASP A 1155 -79.84 -4.06 52.57
CA ASP A 1155 -81.10 -4.26 51.83
C ASP A 1155 -81.46 -5.62 51.18
N SER A 1156 -82.33 -6.35 51.92
CA SER A 1156 -83.47 -7.18 51.43
C SER A 1156 -83.18 -8.65 50.99
N PRO A 1157 -84.21 -9.53 50.83
CA PRO A 1157 -84.75 -10.25 51.99
C PRO A 1157 -84.93 -11.79 51.83
N SER A 1158 -84.81 -12.51 52.95
CA SER A 1158 -85.45 -13.79 53.32
C SER A 1158 -85.72 -14.90 52.27
N GLN A 1159 -85.09 -16.07 52.45
CA GLN A 1159 -85.76 -17.37 52.40
C GLN A 1159 -85.08 -18.41 53.32
N SER A 1160 -85.80 -19.45 53.71
CA SER A 1160 -85.65 -20.15 55.00
C SER A 1160 -85.28 -21.65 54.93
N SER A 1161 -84.39 -22.11 55.82
CA SER A 1161 -84.34 -23.45 56.51
C SER A 1161 -82.92 -23.66 57.10
N GLY A 1162 -82.65 -24.22 58.28
CA GLY A 1162 -83.50 -24.63 59.42
C GLY A 1162 -82.76 -25.58 60.40
N GLY A 1163 -82.44 -25.12 61.62
CA GLY A 1163 -81.83 -25.91 62.73
C GLY A 1163 -80.29 -26.09 62.66
N SER A 1164 -79.48 -26.01 63.74
CA SER A 1164 -79.74 -25.80 65.18
C SER A 1164 -78.61 -24.96 65.84
N PRO A 1165 -78.87 -24.21 66.94
CA PRO A 1165 -77.96 -23.19 67.48
C PRO A 1165 -77.06 -23.64 68.67
N LEU A 1166 -76.20 -22.72 69.13
CA LEU A 1166 -75.46 -22.70 70.42
C LEU A 1166 -74.03 -23.31 70.50
N ARG A 1167 -73.28 -23.49 69.40
CA ARG A 1167 -71.81 -23.70 69.49
C ARG A 1167 -70.91 -22.92 68.52
N SER A 1168 -71.47 -22.17 67.56
CA SER A 1168 -70.68 -21.43 66.56
C SER A 1168 -70.51 -19.93 66.87
N GLU A 1169 -71.46 -19.33 67.60
CA GLU A 1169 -71.52 -17.86 67.77
C GLU A 1169 -70.36 -17.29 68.59
N ALA A 1170 -69.85 -18.02 69.59
CA ALA A 1170 -68.72 -17.60 70.41
C ALA A 1170 -67.37 -17.67 69.67
N GLU A 1171 -67.16 -18.70 68.84
CA GLU A 1171 -65.97 -18.82 68.00
C GLU A 1171 -66.00 -17.77 66.88
N MET A 1172 -67.15 -17.57 66.22
CA MET A 1172 -67.31 -16.54 65.19
C MET A 1172 -67.15 -15.10 65.73
N LEU A 1173 -67.59 -14.82 66.96
CA LEU A 1173 -67.31 -13.55 67.64
C LEU A 1173 -65.85 -13.38 68.08
N ALA A 1174 -65.16 -14.47 68.42
CA ALA A 1174 -63.73 -14.43 68.74
C ALA A 1174 -62.89 -14.20 67.46
N GLU A 1175 -63.20 -14.92 66.39
CA GLU A 1175 -62.59 -14.78 65.07
C GLU A 1175 -62.85 -13.38 64.48
N ALA A 1176 -64.09 -12.89 64.52
CA ALA A 1176 -64.41 -11.53 64.09
C ALA A 1176 -63.72 -10.44 64.94
N ARG A 1177 -63.43 -10.69 66.22
CA ARG A 1177 -62.62 -9.79 67.06
C ARG A 1177 -61.14 -9.86 66.69
N LEU A 1178 -60.60 -11.05 66.46
CA LEU A 1178 -59.22 -11.24 66.00
C LEU A 1178 -59.00 -10.60 64.62
N LEU A 1179 -59.93 -10.77 63.68
CA LEU A 1179 -59.89 -10.12 62.36
C LEU A 1179 -59.98 -8.60 62.45
N ARG A 1180 -60.82 -8.04 63.33
CA ARG A 1180 -60.85 -6.59 63.61
C ARG A 1180 -59.54 -6.10 64.25
N GLN A 1181 -58.93 -6.88 65.13
CA GLN A 1181 -57.66 -6.54 65.76
C GLN A 1181 -56.49 -6.65 64.77
N HIS A 1182 -56.51 -7.62 63.86
CA HIS A 1182 -55.53 -7.78 62.78
C HIS A 1182 -55.66 -6.65 61.75
N LYS A 1183 -56.90 -6.29 61.37
CA LYS A 1183 -57.20 -5.12 60.54
C LYS A 1183 -56.67 -3.82 61.15
N GLY A 1184 -56.93 -3.57 62.44
CA GLY A 1184 -56.40 -2.38 63.13
C GLY A 1184 -54.87 -2.32 63.20
N ARG A 1185 -54.19 -3.48 63.31
CA ARG A 1185 -52.72 -3.55 63.23
C ARG A 1185 -52.20 -3.28 61.81
N LEU A 1186 -52.87 -3.82 60.78
CA LEU A 1186 -52.55 -3.54 59.38
C LEU A 1186 -52.76 -2.08 59.02
N GLU A 1187 -53.87 -1.46 59.45
CA GLU A 1187 -54.14 -0.02 59.22
C GLU A 1187 -53.11 0.88 59.93
N ALA A 1188 -52.68 0.50 61.15
CA ALA A 1188 -51.59 1.19 61.85
C ALA A 1188 -50.22 1.01 61.16
N ARG A 1189 -49.93 -0.19 60.61
CA ARG A 1189 -48.68 -0.46 59.88
C ARG A 1189 -48.66 0.24 58.52
N MET A 1190 -49.81 0.32 57.86
CA MET A 1190 -50.00 1.06 56.61
C MET A 1190 -49.76 2.56 56.82
N THR A 1191 -50.31 3.16 57.88
CA THR A 1191 -50.07 4.59 58.19
C THR A 1191 -48.61 4.87 58.57
N ILE A 1192 -47.92 3.96 59.25
CA ILE A 1192 -46.47 4.08 59.50
C ILE A 1192 -45.67 4.00 58.19
N LEU A 1193 -46.03 3.08 57.28
CA LEU A 1193 -45.38 2.96 55.97
C LEU A 1193 -45.66 4.17 55.07
N GLU A 1194 -46.89 4.70 55.05
CA GLU A 1194 -47.24 5.95 54.35
C GLU A 1194 -46.45 7.15 54.89
N GLN A 1195 -46.34 7.28 56.22
CA GLN A 1195 -45.52 8.34 56.83
C GLN A 1195 -44.04 8.19 56.50
N HIS A 1196 -43.50 6.97 56.51
CA HIS A 1196 -42.12 6.71 56.13
C HIS A 1196 -41.86 6.97 54.64
N ASN A 1197 -42.83 6.64 53.77
CA ASN A 1197 -42.74 6.90 52.34
C ASN A 1197 -42.80 8.40 52.03
N GLN A 1198 -43.72 9.15 52.67
CA GLN A 1198 -43.73 10.62 52.62
C GLN A 1198 -42.42 11.23 53.15
N GLN A 1199 -41.78 10.61 54.13
CA GLN A 1199 -40.48 11.03 54.65
C GLN A 1199 -39.36 10.80 53.63
N LEU A 1200 -39.36 9.66 52.93
CA LEU A 1200 -38.45 9.33 51.83
C LEU A 1200 -38.66 10.23 50.62
N GLU A 1201 -39.90 10.51 50.22
CA GLU A 1201 -40.25 11.48 49.18
C GLU A 1201 -39.77 12.89 49.53
N ALA A 1202 -39.95 13.33 50.78
CA ALA A 1202 -39.43 14.62 51.25
C ALA A 1202 -37.88 14.66 51.27
N GLN A 1203 -37.21 13.55 51.58
CA GLN A 1203 -35.75 13.44 51.49
C GLN A 1203 -35.27 13.46 50.02
N LEU A 1204 -35.93 12.72 49.12
CA LEU A 1204 -35.67 12.74 47.68
C LEU A 1204 -35.92 14.13 47.09
N HIS A 1205 -36.95 14.84 47.54
CA HIS A 1205 -37.22 16.20 47.07
C HIS A 1205 -36.13 17.18 47.50
N ARG A 1206 -35.62 17.08 48.75
CA ARG A 1206 -34.46 17.86 49.21
C ARG A 1206 -33.17 17.49 48.46
N LEU A 1207 -32.93 16.20 48.20
CA LEU A 1207 -31.78 15.75 47.41
C LEU A 1207 -31.82 16.27 45.97
N ARG A 1208 -32.99 16.25 45.31
CA ARG A 1208 -33.21 16.87 44.00
C ARG A 1208 -32.97 18.39 44.03
N GLN A 1209 -33.37 19.07 45.11
CA GLN A 1209 -33.14 20.51 45.29
C GLN A 1209 -31.65 20.85 45.50
N LEU A 1210 -30.90 20.00 46.23
CA LEU A 1210 -29.45 20.11 46.41
C LEU A 1210 -28.69 19.83 45.10
N LEU A 1211 -29.10 18.82 44.34
CA LEU A 1211 -28.55 18.52 43.01
C LEU A 1211 -28.79 19.67 42.01
N GLN A 1212 -29.95 20.31 42.04
CA GLN A 1212 -30.20 21.52 41.23
C GLN A 1212 -29.35 22.72 41.66
N GLN A 1213 -29.00 22.85 42.95
CA GLN A 1213 -28.07 23.90 43.40
C GLN A 1213 -26.61 23.66 42.98
N GLN A 1214 -26.20 22.40 42.74
CA GLN A 1214 -24.82 22.07 42.34
C GLN A 1214 -24.51 22.29 40.85
N ASN A 1215 -25.51 22.29 39.97
CA ASN A 1215 -25.33 22.54 38.53
C ASN A 1215 -25.27 24.04 38.14
N GLY A 1216 -25.05 24.93 39.12
CA GLY A 1216 -25.22 26.38 38.98
C GLY A 1216 -23.95 27.24 39.06
N SER A 1217 -22.72 26.72 38.92
CA SER A 1217 -21.50 27.56 39.00
C SER A 1217 -20.27 27.09 38.20
N SER A 1218 -20.17 27.58 36.96
CA SER A 1218 -18.97 28.18 36.33
C SER A 1218 -17.54 27.58 36.55
N VAL A 1219 -17.05 26.89 35.49
CA VAL A 1219 -15.78 27.18 34.75
C VAL A 1219 -14.40 27.16 35.47
N ASN A 1220 -13.48 26.40 34.86
CA ASN A 1220 -12.01 26.54 34.74
C ASN A 1220 -11.00 25.82 35.67
N LYS A 1221 -10.03 25.21 34.96
CA LYS A 1221 -8.60 24.94 35.24
C LYS A 1221 -8.13 23.58 35.80
N SER A 1222 -7.07 23.12 35.12
CA SER A 1222 -6.23 21.95 35.38
C SER A 1222 -5.35 22.10 36.62
N GLY A 1223 -5.00 20.99 37.29
CA GLY A 1223 -4.05 20.97 38.41
C GLY A 1223 -3.76 19.55 38.92
N THR A 1224 -2.51 19.10 38.75
CA THR A 1224 -2.02 17.77 39.14
C THR A 1224 -1.66 17.68 40.63
N LEU A 1225 -1.78 16.47 41.22
CA LEU A 1225 -0.87 15.83 42.21
C LEU A 1225 -1.51 15.28 43.51
N GLN A 1226 -1.25 13.98 43.68
CA GLN A 1226 -0.77 13.30 44.91
C GLN A 1226 -1.70 13.02 46.10
N THR A 1227 -1.34 11.90 46.74
CA THR A 1227 -2.05 11.20 47.80
C THR A 1227 -1.48 11.53 49.18
N LYS A 1228 -2.33 11.55 50.23
CA LYS A 1228 -2.28 10.63 51.39
C LYS A 1228 -3.17 11.05 52.58
N SER A 1229 -3.99 10.09 53.03
CA SER A 1229 -4.40 9.77 54.41
C SER A 1229 -4.65 10.89 55.45
N VAL A 1230 -5.89 10.96 55.97
CA VAL A 1230 -6.19 11.11 57.41
C VAL A 1230 -7.39 10.24 57.78
N THR A 1231 -7.33 9.57 58.93
CA THR A 1231 -8.34 8.64 59.47
C THR A 1231 -9.48 9.37 60.20
N ALA A 1232 -10.69 8.80 60.21
CA ALA A 1232 -11.86 9.40 60.86
C ALA A 1232 -11.83 9.27 62.40
N SER A 1233 -11.96 10.40 63.11
CA SER A 1233 -12.74 10.57 64.36
C SER A 1233 -12.47 11.93 65.02
N GLN A 1234 -13.39 12.89 64.88
CA GLN A 1234 -13.61 13.97 65.84
C GLN A 1234 -14.95 14.67 65.52
N LEU A 1235 -15.58 15.25 66.56
CA LEU A 1235 -16.88 15.94 66.55
C LEU A 1235 -18.14 15.05 66.49
N ALA A 1236 -18.50 14.51 67.65
CA ALA A 1236 -19.88 14.28 68.05
C ALA A 1236 -20.16 15.04 69.36
N THR A 1237 -21.11 15.97 69.33
CA THR A 1237 -21.85 16.68 70.42
C THR A 1237 -22.77 17.68 69.70
N ASP A 1238 -24.04 17.90 70.04
CA ASP A 1238 -24.71 17.79 71.34
C ASP A 1238 -26.06 17.02 71.33
N SER A 1239 -26.53 16.67 72.53
CA SER A 1239 -27.78 15.94 72.80
C SER A 1239 -29.03 16.86 72.86
N PRO A 1240 -30.20 16.27 73.16
CA PRO A 1240 -30.73 16.54 74.51
C PRO A 1240 -31.23 15.29 75.28
N ALA A 1241 -31.13 15.39 76.61
CA ALA A 1241 -31.67 14.48 77.63
C ALA A 1241 -33.18 14.77 77.88
N LYS A 1242 -34.00 14.07 78.68
CA LYS A 1242 -33.92 12.95 79.67
C LYS A 1242 -35.39 12.43 79.82
N VAL A 1243 -35.73 11.25 80.37
CA VAL A 1243 -35.88 10.95 81.81
C VAL A 1243 -36.18 9.44 82.01
N ASN A 1244 -35.60 8.86 83.07
CA ASN A 1244 -35.81 7.58 83.81
C ASN A 1244 -37.20 6.89 83.73
N GLY A 1245 -37.41 5.61 84.03
CA GLY A 1245 -36.61 4.49 84.61
C GLY A 1245 -37.43 3.17 84.45
N HIS A 1246 -37.20 1.99 85.06
CA HIS A 1246 -36.31 1.54 86.13
C HIS A 1246 -36.12 -0.01 86.06
N SER A 1247 -34.93 -0.51 86.43
CA SER A 1247 -34.61 -1.82 87.05
C SER A 1247 -35.41 -3.13 86.76
N SER A 1248 -34.68 -4.09 86.19
CA SER A 1248 -34.43 -5.44 86.77
C SER A 1248 -35.58 -6.42 87.03
N GLN A 1249 -35.77 -7.37 86.11
CA GLN A 1249 -35.50 -8.81 86.39
C GLN A 1249 -35.10 -9.54 85.10
#